data_AF-A0AAV2ZGM3-F1
#
_entry.id   AF-A0AAV2ZGM3-F1
#
_cell.length_a   1.000
_cell.length_b   1.000
_cell.length_c   1.000
_cell.angle_alpha   90.00
_cell.angle_beta   90.00
_cell.angle_gamma   90.00
#
_symmetry.space_group_name_H-M   'P 1'
#
loop_
_entity.id
_entity.type
_entity.pdbx_description
1 polymer ?
#
loop_
_entity_poly.entity_id
_entity_poly.type
_entity_poly.pdbx_seq_one_letter_code
_entity_poly.pdbx_strand_id
1 'polypeptide(L)'
;MYVLCWGWGGNGQLGLNDRDSRIKPHVVKALSDHQSIAKVICGSRFTAAITFSGAVFTWGKNDYGQLGLGDTKAQVEPRQVEGLEGIAIKTLCARGSHVLALSSDGRLYSWGRGDDGQLGHGGRDSTSKPQEIAALRGHQIKAIAAGRCHSVALRSDGRVFTWGSNEDGALGRGCSDDSTVPMMVDALRTVVIKQIDCGSRHNIVLGTNKRVYTWGWGIYGQLGLGDTESQSLPREIEAFRGKTVVRVCCGFRHSFAVLPRVIARSVSTMDIASGAASPTFTMQTVDVWAWGWNEYGQLGERTSTGYVIHPMKINALSNIHLKHIAGGGRHTICSVGRPRDAGPVNGTRSRSGTDPFADHRMSVETLAWGRGNDGELGIGAVGSATAPVSVGALHGREVETVSCGWAHSAALTRETLLVNEQAKSQPSPFAISLGDIDAFFGLLVQFIIQIMLIFQLLPVHCGFSTLDVTQTIIPSAATTVLMSNSFFAYLGFALAKKEGRSDVTALPDGINTVLVFAYALTVMAPEYQRTKDAQQAWEVGIFAAFMTGFLQILSLPFIKIMRQYIPRAALLSSVAGVSLAFLSMGFAFEIWENPMIALGPFMLVLICFGSGVKLPFHLPTGLGALLFGMIIAFILYYYDFPTSFVPFTQPYEFQVNVLSPNFSIASSALTSGEGWKYMSVIVPMVLVNVMATLANLETAVAVGDNFDPNISILGDSVATMIGALLGNPFPTNIYIGQPIYKSMGARVSYVLLTAASVVLIALFNATALIVNTIPISCGVGFLLWIGLVITANSFNRTPTSNTNHGAAVALGMVPALAAWAFQLVQNAMSATWAASGSTQKLPLAVVLSTLTAAGVNPEGMITLSQGYLLTSIFLASMMVNIIEREFLRASAWMAVASALSMVGAVHSFTVDEDTVRGSYGFMPGGWDGWALRYGVVYAGLSLLLMLFHLQEGGVSSIPFRNHLRKVKRFVREQWTKLQRRRRSANEQQPLLVR
;
A
#
# COMPACT_ATOMS: atom_id res chain seq x y z
N MET A 1 0.28 13.80 10.41
CA MET A 1 1.63 14.34 10.67
C MET A 1 2.58 13.73 9.64
N TYR A 2 3.53 14.50 9.10
CA TYR A 2 4.53 13.98 8.15
C TYR A 2 5.94 14.18 8.71
N VAL A 3 6.78 13.16 8.55
CA VAL A 3 8.21 13.24 8.82
C VAL A 3 8.91 13.64 7.52
N LEU A 4 9.64 14.75 7.55
CA LEU A 4 10.52 15.17 6.45
C LEU A 4 11.97 15.01 6.87
N CYS A 5 12.81 14.45 6.00
CA CYS A 5 14.26 14.32 6.19
C CYS A 5 15.03 14.91 5.00
N TRP A 6 16.21 15.49 5.28
CA TRP A 6 17.12 16.02 4.26
C TRP A 6 18.57 16.12 4.77
N GLY A 7 19.49 16.42 3.87
CA GLY A 7 20.95 16.47 4.10
C GLY A 7 21.67 15.25 3.56
N TRP A 8 22.77 14.88 4.18
CA TRP A 8 23.58 13.73 3.79
C TRP A 8 22.78 12.43 3.94
N GLY A 9 22.80 11.55 2.93
CA GLY A 9 22.02 10.30 2.89
C GLY A 9 22.82 9.00 2.86
N GLY A 10 24.15 9.05 2.83
CA GLY A 10 25.00 7.90 2.47
C GLY A 10 24.89 6.63 3.32
N ASN A 11 24.28 6.67 4.53
CA ASN A 11 24.00 5.47 5.34
C ASN A 11 22.50 5.11 5.38
N GLY A 12 21.66 5.75 4.57
CA GLY A 12 20.22 5.54 4.55
C GLY A 12 19.42 6.31 5.60
N GLN A 13 20.05 7.22 6.36
CA GLN A 13 19.41 7.95 7.48
C GLN A 13 18.28 8.91 7.08
N LEU A 14 18.04 9.10 5.78
CA LEU A 14 16.89 9.87 5.29
C LEU A 14 15.63 9.02 5.19
N GLY A 15 15.74 7.69 5.18
CA GLY A 15 14.58 6.79 5.21
C GLY A 15 13.79 6.73 3.89
N LEU A 16 14.42 7.11 2.78
CA LEU A 16 13.78 7.25 1.47
C LEU A 16 13.94 6.02 0.56
N ASN A 17 14.38 4.90 1.13
CA ASN A 17 14.72 3.68 0.40
C ASN A 17 15.92 3.82 -0.57
N ASP A 18 16.81 4.75 -0.28
CA ASP A 18 18.03 5.01 -1.04
C ASP A 18 19.14 5.56 -0.11
N ARG A 19 20.32 5.84 -0.68
CA ARG A 19 21.47 6.41 0.05
C ARG A 19 21.89 7.78 -0.47
N ASP A 20 21.03 8.44 -1.22
CA ASP A 20 21.36 9.69 -1.86
C ASP A 20 21.12 10.86 -0.92
N SER A 21 21.96 11.90 -1.01
CA SER A 21 21.75 13.13 -0.26
C SER A 21 20.57 13.93 -0.82
N ARG A 22 19.91 14.72 0.03
CA ARG A 22 18.76 15.57 -0.34
C ARG A 22 19.04 17.00 0.09
N ILE A 23 19.06 17.93 -0.86
CA ILE A 23 19.27 19.36 -0.58
C ILE A 23 17.98 20.11 -0.19
N LYS A 24 16.83 19.43 -0.22
CA LYS A 24 15.50 19.92 0.18
C LYS A 24 14.83 18.90 1.11
N PRO A 25 13.93 19.31 2.02
CA PRO A 25 13.07 18.42 2.80
C PRO A 25 12.26 17.45 1.93
N HIS A 26 12.37 16.14 2.19
CA HIS A 26 11.58 15.10 1.51
C HIS A 26 10.78 14.29 2.52
N VAL A 27 9.55 13.91 2.16
CA VAL A 27 8.67 13.12 3.02
C VAL A 27 9.14 11.67 3.08
N VAL A 28 9.29 11.15 4.30
CA VAL A 28 9.58 9.74 4.58
C VAL A 28 8.29 8.93 4.44
N LYS A 29 7.97 8.52 3.21
CA LYS A 29 6.68 7.87 2.87
C LYS A 29 6.39 6.62 3.69
N ALA A 30 7.42 5.83 4.03
CA ALA A 30 7.28 4.64 4.87
C ALA A 30 6.70 4.93 6.27
N LEU A 31 6.74 6.19 6.74
CA LEU A 31 6.10 6.60 8.00
C LEU A 31 4.75 7.30 7.81
N SER A 32 4.34 7.58 6.58
CA SER A 32 3.07 8.24 6.28
C SER A 32 1.87 7.36 6.62
N ASP A 33 1.99 6.04 6.42
CA ASP A 33 0.93 5.06 6.74
C ASP A 33 0.68 4.95 8.25
N HIS A 34 1.66 5.36 9.06
CA HIS A 34 1.58 5.21 10.51
C HIS A 34 0.79 6.33 11.22
N GLN A 35 0.30 7.37 10.52
CA GLN A 35 -0.55 8.54 10.95
C GLN A 35 -0.35 9.17 12.35
N SER A 36 0.59 8.69 13.15
CA SER A 36 0.64 8.87 14.60
C SER A 36 2.05 9.19 15.09
N ILE A 37 2.94 9.69 14.24
CA ILE A 37 4.28 10.13 14.68
C ILE A 37 4.15 11.36 15.59
N ALA A 38 4.68 11.24 16.80
CA ALA A 38 4.69 12.28 17.83
C ALA A 38 6.02 13.06 17.85
N LYS A 39 7.15 12.41 17.53
CA LYS A 39 8.47 13.05 17.58
C LYS A 39 9.44 12.41 16.59
N VAL A 40 10.32 13.23 16.01
CA VAL A 40 11.47 12.78 15.18
C VAL A 40 12.77 13.23 15.81
N ILE A 41 13.78 12.35 15.79
CA ILE A 41 15.07 12.54 16.45
C ILE A 41 16.17 12.06 15.51
N CYS A 42 17.18 12.90 15.32
CA CYS A 42 18.35 12.61 14.49
C CYS A 42 19.50 12.24 15.40
N GLY A 43 20.20 11.16 15.06
CA GLY A 43 21.49 10.83 15.63
C GLY A 43 22.66 11.26 14.75
N SER A 44 23.84 10.71 15.01
CA SER A 44 25.04 11.08 14.22
C SER A 44 24.84 10.77 12.73
N ARG A 45 24.40 9.55 12.39
CA ARG A 45 24.21 9.09 11.00
C ARG A 45 23.02 8.13 10.87
N PHE A 46 22.03 8.28 11.73
CA PHE A 46 20.80 7.51 11.76
C PHE A 46 19.68 8.40 12.31
N THR A 47 18.43 7.99 12.12
CA THR A 47 17.24 8.75 12.54
C THR A 47 16.29 7.80 13.26
N ALA A 48 15.53 8.35 14.20
CA ALA A 48 14.50 7.65 14.93
C ALA A 48 13.19 8.47 14.94
N ALA A 49 12.07 7.78 14.97
CA ALA A 49 10.74 8.37 15.15
C ALA A 49 9.98 7.63 16.24
N ILE A 50 9.13 8.36 16.96
CA ILE A 50 8.29 7.83 18.04
C ILE A 50 6.84 8.13 17.67
N THR A 51 5.98 7.13 17.80
CA THR A 51 4.52 7.28 17.63
C THR A 51 3.84 7.78 18.92
N PHE A 52 2.59 8.25 18.84
CA PHE A 52 1.80 8.64 20.00
C PHE A 52 1.50 7.46 20.94
N SER A 53 1.50 6.22 20.44
CA SER A 53 1.41 5.00 21.26
C SER A 53 2.73 4.64 21.95
N GLY A 54 3.84 5.28 21.57
CA GLY A 54 5.16 5.02 22.10
C GLY A 54 5.97 3.95 21.36
N ALA A 55 5.50 3.45 20.22
CA ALA A 55 6.31 2.60 19.34
C ALA A 55 7.45 3.41 18.71
N VAL A 56 8.63 2.78 18.58
CA VAL A 56 9.87 3.39 18.09
C VAL A 56 10.25 2.81 16.73
N PHE A 57 10.59 3.69 15.79
CA PHE A 57 11.12 3.34 14.48
C PHE A 57 12.52 3.92 14.32
N THR A 58 13.44 3.19 13.72
CA THR A 58 14.84 3.61 13.50
C THR A 58 15.34 3.22 12.13
N TRP A 59 16.20 4.05 11.53
CA TRP A 59 16.86 3.77 10.26
C TRP A 59 18.17 4.54 10.09
N GLY A 60 19.03 4.10 9.17
CA GLY A 60 20.34 4.67 8.89
C GLY A 60 21.50 3.75 9.28
N LYS A 61 22.62 4.35 9.72
CA LYS A 61 23.84 3.63 10.12
C LYS A 61 23.61 2.73 11.33
N ASN A 62 24.15 1.50 11.34
CA ASN A 62 23.95 0.52 12.42
C ASN A 62 25.21 -0.24 12.91
N ASP A 63 26.43 0.24 12.62
CA ASP A 63 27.68 -0.51 12.92
C ASP A 63 27.84 -1.00 14.38
N TYR A 64 27.22 -0.31 15.35
CA TYR A 64 27.27 -0.64 16.78
C TYR A 64 25.92 -1.14 17.32
N GLY A 65 24.96 -1.44 16.45
CA GLY A 65 23.61 -1.84 16.85
C GLY A 65 22.72 -0.67 17.31
N GLN A 66 23.07 0.58 16.99
CA GLN A 66 22.32 1.77 17.42
C GLN A 66 20.88 1.88 16.88
N LEU A 67 20.49 1.05 15.91
CA LEU A 67 19.10 0.93 15.48
C LEU A 67 18.27 0.06 16.44
N GLY A 68 18.88 -0.77 17.30
CA GLY A 68 18.12 -1.56 18.28
C GLY A 68 17.39 -2.78 17.69
N LEU A 69 17.69 -3.16 16.45
CA LEU A 69 17.01 -4.22 15.69
C LEU A 69 17.54 -5.63 15.99
N GLY A 70 18.49 -5.78 16.92
CA GLY A 70 19.13 -7.05 17.22
C GLY A 70 20.26 -7.46 16.27
N ASP A 71 20.61 -6.61 15.31
CA ASP A 71 21.74 -6.78 14.41
C ASP A 71 22.58 -5.50 14.28
N THR A 72 23.62 -5.53 13.45
CA THR A 72 24.50 -4.39 13.11
C THR A 72 24.35 -3.93 11.66
N LYS A 73 23.23 -4.24 11.00
CA LYS A 73 22.98 -3.92 9.59
C LYS A 73 22.30 -2.57 9.43
N ALA A 74 22.86 -1.71 8.58
CA ALA A 74 22.27 -0.42 8.25
C ALA A 74 20.93 -0.57 7.52
N GLN A 75 20.00 0.36 7.76
CA GLN A 75 18.66 0.34 7.17
C GLN A 75 18.43 1.61 6.34
N VAL A 76 17.93 1.47 5.13
CA VAL A 76 17.59 2.61 4.23
C VAL A 76 16.14 3.06 4.38
N GLU A 77 15.35 2.32 5.15
CA GLU A 77 13.96 2.60 5.47
C GLU A 77 13.69 2.46 6.97
N PRO A 78 12.71 3.20 7.52
CA PRO A 78 12.23 3.06 8.89
C PRO A 78 11.84 1.63 9.25
N ARG A 79 12.44 1.07 10.31
CA ARG A 79 12.09 -0.24 10.88
C ARG A 79 11.70 -0.09 12.35
N GLN A 80 10.67 -0.80 12.77
CA GLN A 80 10.22 -0.80 14.16
C GLN A 80 11.21 -1.55 15.06
N VAL A 81 11.46 -1.00 16.26
CA VAL A 81 12.33 -1.60 17.28
C VAL A 81 11.51 -2.56 18.15
N GLU A 82 11.44 -3.83 17.76
CA GLU A 82 10.64 -4.87 18.42
C GLU A 82 11.01 -5.09 19.90
N GLY A 83 12.28 -4.84 20.27
CA GLY A 83 12.72 -4.93 21.67
C GLY A 83 12.05 -3.95 22.64
N LEU A 84 11.27 -2.98 22.14
CA LEU A 84 10.48 -2.03 22.92
C LEU A 84 8.97 -2.22 22.74
N GLU A 85 8.53 -3.31 22.11
CA GLU A 85 7.11 -3.58 21.92
C GLU A 85 6.37 -3.68 23.28
N GLY A 86 5.21 -3.03 23.37
CA GLY A 86 4.43 -2.94 24.61
C GLY A 86 4.96 -1.92 25.63
N ILE A 87 6.11 -1.28 25.40
CA ILE A 87 6.65 -0.23 26.26
C ILE A 87 6.31 1.13 25.65
N ALA A 88 5.50 1.93 26.35
CA ALA A 88 5.11 3.26 25.88
C ALA A 88 6.27 4.27 26.00
N ILE A 89 7.12 4.36 24.98
CA ILE A 89 8.24 5.32 24.93
C ILE A 89 7.74 6.75 24.78
N LYS A 90 8.15 7.61 25.71
CA LYS A 90 7.82 9.03 25.74
C LYS A 90 8.81 9.87 24.92
N THR A 91 10.11 9.54 25.01
CA THR A 91 11.13 10.28 24.27
C THR A 91 12.43 9.49 24.10
N LEU A 92 13.23 9.87 23.10
CA LEU A 92 14.56 9.33 22.84
C LEU A 92 15.61 10.45 22.79
N CYS A 93 16.88 10.09 22.96
CA CYS A 93 18.04 10.93 22.67
C CYS A 93 19.11 10.07 21.97
N ALA A 94 19.74 10.61 20.93
CA ALA A 94 20.53 9.80 19.99
C ALA A 94 21.77 10.52 19.41
N ARG A 95 22.32 11.57 20.05
CA ARG A 95 23.33 12.45 19.44
C ARG A 95 24.59 11.71 18.98
N GLY A 96 25.06 10.72 19.74
CA GLY A 96 26.21 9.88 19.42
C GLY A 96 25.88 8.67 18.53
N SER A 97 26.50 7.53 18.84
CA SER A 97 26.20 6.21 18.25
C SER A 97 25.53 5.27 19.26
N HIS A 98 24.85 5.84 20.25
CA HIS A 98 24.05 5.14 21.24
C HIS A 98 22.70 5.87 21.39
N VAL A 99 21.70 5.16 21.89
CA VAL A 99 20.35 5.69 22.10
C VAL A 99 19.97 5.53 23.56
N LEU A 100 19.34 6.55 24.12
CA LEU A 100 18.62 6.49 25.38
C LEU A 100 17.12 6.60 25.10
N ALA A 101 16.30 5.74 25.70
CA ALA A 101 14.85 5.74 25.58
C ALA A 101 14.17 5.83 26.95
N LEU A 102 13.37 6.87 27.13
CA LEU A 102 12.59 7.10 28.34
C LEU A 102 11.15 6.65 28.11
N SER A 103 10.68 5.68 28.89
CA SER A 103 9.27 5.27 28.89
C SER A 103 8.41 6.22 29.70
N SER A 104 7.10 6.16 29.46
CA SER A 104 6.11 7.04 30.09
C SER A 104 5.96 6.82 31.60
N ASP A 105 6.34 5.65 32.10
CA ASP A 105 6.39 5.31 33.52
C ASP A 105 7.71 5.72 34.21
N GLY A 106 8.68 6.26 33.47
CA GLY A 106 9.94 6.77 34.01
C GLY A 106 11.11 5.79 33.96
N ARG A 107 10.96 4.60 33.36
CA ARG A 107 12.07 3.65 33.14
C ARG A 107 12.96 4.12 31.97
N LEU A 108 14.25 3.82 32.07
CA LEU A 108 15.26 4.21 31.09
C LEU A 108 15.89 2.99 30.44
N TYR A 109 15.93 2.98 29.11
CA TYR A 109 16.55 1.94 28.30
C TYR A 109 17.69 2.55 27.48
N SER A 110 18.70 1.75 27.18
CA SER A 110 19.84 2.14 26.35
C SER A 110 20.28 1.01 25.42
N TRP A 111 20.85 1.38 24.27
CA TRP A 111 21.49 0.47 23.32
C TRP A 111 22.41 1.21 22.34
N GLY A 112 23.14 0.45 21.53
CA GLY A 112 24.12 0.92 20.57
C GLY A 112 25.55 0.78 21.09
N ARG A 113 26.40 1.76 20.77
CA ARG A 113 27.82 1.78 21.17
C ARG A 113 27.98 1.92 22.70
N GLY A 114 28.77 1.04 23.32
CA GLY A 114 28.95 1.00 24.79
C GLY A 114 30.39 1.03 25.30
N ASP A 115 31.38 1.21 24.43
CA ASP A 115 32.82 1.14 24.73
C ASP A 115 33.33 2.14 25.80
N ASP A 116 32.65 3.27 25.97
CA ASP A 116 32.95 4.29 26.97
C ASP A 116 32.10 4.12 28.25
N GLY A 117 31.29 3.06 28.34
CA GLY A 117 30.32 2.84 29.42
C GLY A 117 29.05 3.68 29.30
N GLN A 118 28.83 4.36 28.17
CA GLN A 118 27.72 5.29 27.91
C GLN A 118 26.32 4.65 27.92
N LEU A 119 26.24 3.31 27.89
CA LEU A 119 24.98 2.58 28.04
C LEU A 119 24.53 2.46 29.51
N GLY A 120 25.44 2.51 30.48
CA GLY A 120 25.08 2.53 31.90
C GLY A 120 24.76 1.15 32.54
N HIS A 121 25.11 0.04 31.86
CA HIS A 121 24.84 -1.32 32.35
C HIS A 121 25.94 -1.90 33.26
N GLY A 122 26.95 -1.11 33.64
CA GLY A 122 28.08 -1.57 34.44
C GLY A 122 29.22 -2.20 33.63
N GLY A 123 29.06 -2.38 32.33
CA GLY A 123 30.09 -2.86 31.40
C GLY A 123 30.41 -1.86 30.27
N ARG A 124 31.30 -2.28 29.35
CA ARG A 124 31.70 -1.52 28.16
C ARG A 124 31.26 -2.18 26.84
N ASP A 125 30.36 -3.16 26.91
CA ASP A 125 29.88 -3.89 25.74
C ASP A 125 28.82 -3.07 24.98
N SER A 126 28.88 -3.14 23.64
CA SER A 126 27.83 -2.58 22.78
C SER A 126 26.64 -3.54 22.71
N THR A 127 25.43 -3.02 22.72
CA THR A 127 24.20 -3.83 22.67
C THR A 127 23.35 -3.45 21.46
N SER A 128 22.94 -4.45 20.66
CA SER A 128 22.09 -4.22 19.47
C SER A 128 20.59 -4.27 19.78
N LYS A 129 20.22 -4.47 21.04
CA LYS A 129 18.83 -4.49 21.52
C LYS A 129 18.69 -3.54 22.71
N PRO A 130 17.55 -2.83 22.81
CA PRO A 130 17.22 -2.01 23.98
C PRO A 130 17.29 -2.83 25.27
N GLN A 131 18.04 -2.33 26.26
CA GLN A 131 18.15 -2.93 27.59
C GLN A 131 17.86 -1.87 28.66
N GLU A 132 17.15 -2.26 29.71
CA GLU A 132 16.85 -1.37 30.83
C GLU A 132 18.11 -1.07 31.67
N ILE A 133 18.30 0.19 32.07
CA ILE A 133 19.38 0.60 32.95
C ILE A 133 19.00 0.30 34.41
N ALA A 134 19.38 -0.88 34.89
CA ALA A 134 19.00 -1.38 36.22
C ALA A 134 19.36 -0.42 37.36
N ALA A 135 20.49 0.30 37.26
CA ALA A 135 20.94 1.27 38.27
C ALA A 135 20.01 2.47 38.47
N LEU A 136 19.07 2.73 37.54
CA LEU A 136 18.07 3.79 37.64
C LEU A 136 16.66 3.25 37.87
N ARG A 137 16.48 1.96 38.15
CA ARG A 137 15.18 1.42 38.55
C ARG A 137 14.68 2.11 39.81
N GLY A 138 13.41 2.54 39.80
CA GLY A 138 12.80 3.29 40.90
C GLY A 138 13.16 4.77 40.94
N HIS A 139 14.11 5.25 40.13
CA HIS A 139 14.33 6.68 39.93
C HIS A 139 13.34 7.17 38.87
N GLN A 140 12.36 7.99 39.25
CA GLN A 140 11.41 8.58 38.29
C GLN A 140 12.13 9.58 37.38
N ILE A 141 12.63 9.12 36.23
CA ILE A 141 13.31 9.97 35.25
C ILE A 141 12.27 10.78 34.47
N LYS A 142 12.50 12.09 34.33
CA LYS A 142 11.60 13.00 33.58
C LYS A 142 12.18 13.51 32.26
N ALA A 143 13.51 13.54 32.13
CA ALA A 143 14.20 13.96 30.90
C ALA A 143 15.55 13.26 30.77
N ILE A 144 16.02 13.14 29.53
CA ILE A 144 17.27 12.49 29.15
C ILE A 144 18.00 13.35 28.13
N ALA A 145 19.32 13.23 28.06
CA ALA A 145 20.17 13.82 27.05
C ALA A 145 21.38 12.91 26.80
N ALA A 146 21.91 12.94 25.58
CA ALA A 146 23.04 12.11 25.16
C ALA A 146 24.10 12.98 24.49
N GLY A 147 25.35 12.83 24.91
CA GLY A 147 26.51 13.36 24.23
C GLY A 147 27.06 12.41 23.17
N ARG A 148 28.32 12.61 22.77
CA ARG A 148 28.99 11.69 21.82
C ARG A 148 29.30 10.35 22.48
N CYS A 149 29.82 10.40 23.71
CA CYS A 149 30.38 9.28 24.47
C CYS A 149 29.91 9.26 25.94
N HIS A 150 28.91 10.07 26.30
CA HIS A 150 28.37 10.14 27.65
C HIS A 150 26.85 10.37 27.62
N SER A 151 26.21 10.11 28.76
CA SER A 151 24.77 10.09 28.93
C SER A 151 24.36 10.88 30.18
N VAL A 152 23.20 11.54 30.11
CA VAL A 152 22.67 12.36 31.21
C VAL A 152 21.19 12.07 31.42
N ALA A 153 20.79 11.87 32.67
CA ALA A 153 19.39 11.73 33.06
C ALA A 153 19.00 12.73 34.14
N LEU A 154 17.78 13.26 34.03
CA LEU A 154 17.19 14.18 35.00
C LEU A 154 16.02 13.49 35.70
N ARG A 155 16.13 13.35 37.02
CA ARG A 155 15.06 12.82 37.87
C ARG A 155 13.99 13.87 38.14
N SER A 156 12.78 13.43 38.47
CA SER A 156 11.61 14.27 38.72
C SER A 156 11.87 15.39 39.74
N ASP A 157 12.59 15.08 40.80
CA ASP A 157 13.02 15.98 41.89
C ASP A 157 14.14 16.97 41.52
N GLY A 158 14.63 16.92 40.28
CA GLY A 158 15.65 17.84 39.78
C GLY A 158 17.10 17.38 39.96
N ARG A 159 17.32 16.14 40.41
CA ARG A 159 18.68 15.55 40.47
C ARG A 159 19.16 15.11 39.09
N VAL A 160 20.45 15.33 38.83
CA VAL A 160 21.11 14.99 37.56
C VAL A 160 22.05 13.81 37.78
N PHE A 161 21.96 12.83 36.88
CA PHE A 161 22.85 11.66 36.82
C PHE A 161 23.63 11.69 35.51
N THR A 162 24.91 11.35 35.56
CA THR A 162 25.83 11.30 34.41
C THR A 162 26.61 9.98 34.40
N TRP A 163 26.89 9.46 33.21
CA TRP A 163 27.74 8.28 33.00
C TRP A 163 28.31 8.22 31.58
N GLY A 164 29.25 7.32 31.33
CA GLY A 164 30.05 7.21 30.11
C GLY A 164 31.46 7.79 30.28
N SER A 165 32.01 8.30 29.18
CA SER A 165 33.32 8.94 29.16
C SER A 165 33.32 10.24 29.97
N ASN A 166 34.37 10.45 30.76
CA ASN A 166 34.63 11.67 31.49
C ASN A 166 35.76 12.51 30.88
N GLU A 167 36.06 12.29 29.59
CA GLU A 167 36.93 13.16 28.82
C GLU A 167 36.47 14.63 28.97
N ASP A 168 37.44 15.53 29.17
CA ASP A 168 37.21 16.96 29.36
C ASP A 168 36.31 17.31 30.58
N GLY A 169 36.07 16.36 31.50
CA GLY A 169 35.22 16.56 32.67
C GLY A 169 33.71 16.48 32.37
N ALA A 170 33.31 15.84 31.27
CA ALA A 170 31.91 15.78 30.82
C ALA A 170 30.93 15.21 31.86
N LEU A 171 31.37 14.44 32.85
CA LEU A 171 30.48 13.91 33.90
C LEU A 171 30.19 14.93 35.01
N GLY A 172 30.97 15.99 35.16
CA GLY A 172 30.69 17.09 36.11
C GLY A 172 30.94 16.74 37.58
N ARG A 173 31.80 15.76 37.86
CA ARG A 173 32.01 15.20 39.21
C ARG A 173 33.32 15.58 39.88
N GLY A 174 34.15 16.41 39.23
CA GLY A 174 35.45 16.84 39.76
C GLY A 174 36.52 15.74 39.80
N CYS A 175 36.23 14.54 39.29
CA CYS A 175 37.18 13.45 39.09
C CYS A 175 37.52 13.27 37.60
N SER A 176 38.56 12.50 37.30
CA SER A 176 38.98 12.15 35.93
C SER A 176 38.41 10.82 35.44
N ASP A 177 37.76 10.03 36.31
CA ASP A 177 37.35 8.67 35.99
C ASP A 177 36.07 8.63 35.16
N ASP A 178 36.05 7.73 34.16
CA ASP A 178 34.84 7.32 33.45
C ASP A 178 33.87 6.61 34.40
N SER A 179 32.60 6.52 34.01
CA SER A 179 31.59 5.82 34.81
C SER A 179 30.75 4.89 33.93
N THR A 180 30.80 3.58 34.17
CA THR A 180 29.97 2.59 33.45
C THR A 180 28.55 2.46 34.00
N VAL A 181 28.26 3.17 35.11
CA VAL A 181 26.93 3.23 35.73
C VAL A 181 26.51 4.69 35.96
N PRO A 182 25.20 5.00 35.93
CA PRO A 182 24.68 6.32 36.30
C PRO A 182 25.10 6.75 37.70
N MET A 183 25.77 7.89 37.82
CA MET A 183 26.14 8.48 39.12
C MET A 183 25.65 9.92 39.21
N MET A 184 25.28 10.35 40.42
CA MET A 184 24.71 11.68 40.63
C MET A 184 25.80 12.77 40.58
N VAL A 185 25.45 13.93 40.04
CA VAL A 185 26.30 15.12 40.04
C VAL A 185 26.13 15.88 41.35
N ASP A 186 27.02 15.63 42.31
CA ASP A 186 26.90 16.18 43.67
C ASP A 186 26.97 17.71 43.73
N ALA A 187 27.69 18.36 42.82
CA ALA A 187 27.77 19.82 42.74
C ALA A 187 26.40 20.49 42.48
N LEU A 188 25.44 19.77 41.90
CA LEU A 188 24.08 20.26 41.63
C LEU A 188 23.06 19.79 42.68
N ARG A 189 23.49 19.13 43.76
CA ARG A 189 22.64 18.56 44.81
C ARG A 189 21.66 19.56 45.42
N THR A 190 22.07 20.81 45.56
CA THR A 190 21.30 21.90 46.17
C THR A 190 20.44 22.68 45.17
N VAL A 191 20.60 22.43 43.87
CA VAL A 191 19.90 23.16 42.81
C VAL A 191 18.87 22.24 42.14
N VAL A 192 17.60 22.65 42.15
CA VAL A 192 16.54 21.89 41.47
C VAL A 192 16.62 22.15 39.96
N ILE A 193 17.05 21.15 39.20
CA ILE A 193 17.16 21.26 37.74
C ILE A 193 15.81 21.04 37.05
N LYS A 194 15.49 21.94 36.12
CA LYS A 194 14.28 21.92 35.29
C LYS A 194 14.52 21.29 33.92
N GLN A 195 15.64 21.63 33.27
CA GLN A 195 15.95 21.18 31.90
C GLN A 195 17.43 20.82 31.80
N ILE A 196 17.73 19.79 31.00
CA ILE A 196 19.08 19.35 30.63
C ILE A 196 19.21 19.32 29.10
N ASP A 197 20.39 19.60 28.57
CA ASP A 197 20.80 19.27 27.20
C ASP A 197 22.33 19.07 27.15
N CYS A 198 22.80 18.40 26.10
CA CYS A 198 24.20 18.02 25.94
C CYS A 198 24.67 18.32 24.52
N GLY A 199 25.91 18.79 24.38
CA GLY A 199 26.63 18.78 23.11
C GLY A 199 27.47 17.52 22.93
N SER A 200 28.62 17.62 22.24
CA SER A 200 29.47 16.46 22.00
C SER A 200 30.12 15.93 23.29
N ARG A 201 30.65 16.83 24.13
CA ARG A 201 31.36 16.53 25.39
C ARG A 201 31.13 17.61 26.46
N HIS A 202 30.08 18.42 26.31
CA HIS A 202 29.71 19.45 27.27
C HIS A 202 28.22 19.37 27.58
N ASN A 203 27.84 19.93 28.71
CA ASN A 203 26.48 19.86 29.23
C ASN A 203 26.00 21.25 29.61
N ILE A 204 24.70 21.48 29.44
CA ILE A 204 24.03 22.68 29.90
C ILE A 204 22.77 22.30 30.66
N VAL A 205 22.54 22.96 31.79
CA VAL A 205 21.36 22.73 32.61
C VAL A 205 20.73 24.05 33.04
N LEU A 206 19.40 24.06 33.11
CA LEU A 206 18.61 25.20 33.58
C LEU A 206 17.94 24.84 34.90
N GLY A 207 18.25 25.59 35.94
CA GLY A 207 17.61 25.47 37.24
C GLY A 207 16.21 26.10 37.27
N THR A 208 15.36 25.66 38.20
CA THR A 208 14.07 26.33 38.48
C THR A 208 14.25 27.78 38.93
N ASN A 209 15.40 28.08 39.53
CA ASN A 209 15.90 29.41 39.88
C ASN A 209 16.30 30.29 38.67
N LYS A 210 16.02 29.84 37.43
CA LYS A 210 16.35 30.52 36.16
C LYS A 210 17.84 30.69 35.88
N ARG A 211 18.70 30.06 36.68
CA ARG A 211 20.16 30.07 36.48
C ARG A 211 20.58 28.94 35.55
N VAL A 212 21.64 29.19 34.79
CA VAL A 212 22.20 28.26 33.81
C VAL A 212 23.57 27.80 34.29
N TYR A 213 23.78 26.48 34.32
CA TYR A 213 25.06 25.87 34.66
C TYR A 213 25.59 25.07 33.47
N THR A 214 26.92 25.03 33.35
CA THR A 214 27.62 24.43 32.21
C THR A 214 28.88 23.72 32.70
N TRP A 215 29.28 22.63 32.03
CA TRP A 215 30.55 21.94 32.28
C TRP A 215 30.93 21.00 31.13
N GLY A 216 32.14 20.44 31.21
CA GLY A 216 32.75 19.58 30.21
C GLY A 216 33.69 20.34 29.29
N TRP A 217 33.74 19.95 28.03
CA TRP A 217 34.66 20.49 27.04
C TRP A 217 34.45 21.97 26.74
N GLY A 218 35.51 22.79 26.89
CA GLY A 218 35.46 24.25 26.78
C GLY A 218 36.25 24.90 25.64
N ILE A 219 37.02 24.15 24.84
CA ILE A 219 38.04 24.70 23.92
C ILE A 219 37.52 25.74 22.91
N TYR A 220 36.27 25.65 22.45
CA TYR A 220 35.68 26.62 21.52
C TYR A 220 34.78 27.65 22.21
N GLY A 221 34.88 27.78 23.54
CA GLY A 221 34.04 28.69 24.31
C GLY A 221 32.61 28.23 24.52
N GLN A 222 32.23 27.00 24.15
CA GLN A 222 30.86 26.47 24.21
C GLN A 222 30.27 26.39 25.64
N LEU A 223 31.11 26.59 26.65
CA LEU A 223 30.67 26.76 28.04
C LEU A 223 30.11 28.17 28.31
N GLY A 224 30.61 29.20 27.65
CA GLY A 224 30.10 30.58 27.80
C GLY A 224 30.62 31.30 29.03
N LEU A 225 31.74 30.84 29.60
CA LEU A 225 32.33 31.33 30.85
C LEU A 225 33.32 32.49 30.65
N GLY A 226 33.59 32.87 29.41
CA GLY A 226 34.60 33.89 29.09
C GLY A 226 36.02 33.37 28.94
N ASP A 227 36.19 32.05 28.91
CA ASP A 227 37.45 31.37 28.70
C ASP A 227 37.23 30.16 27.75
N THR A 228 38.32 29.48 27.41
CA THR A 228 38.33 28.24 26.61
C THR A 228 38.66 27.00 27.45
N GLU A 229 38.57 27.13 28.77
CA GLU A 229 38.98 26.07 29.70
C GLU A 229 37.86 25.05 29.90
N SER A 230 38.20 23.77 29.85
CA SER A 230 37.27 22.69 30.18
C SER A 230 36.97 22.70 31.69
N GLN A 231 35.74 22.35 32.07
CA GLN A 231 35.30 22.39 33.46
C GLN A 231 34.86 20.99 33.91
N SER A 232 35.50 20.45 34.94
CA SER A 232 35.14 19.15 35.53
C SER A 232 34.00 19.23 36.54
N LEU A 233 33.54 20.43 36.87
CA LEU A 233 32.41 20.70 37.76
C LEU A 233 31.43 21.70 37.11
N PRO A 234 30.12 21.56 37.34
CA PRO A 234 29.10 22.52 36.95
C PRO A 234 29.42 23.94 37.44
N ARG A 235 29.58 24.88 36.50
CA ARG A 235 29.81 26.31 36.78
C ARG A 235 28.64 27.16 36.27
N GLU A 236 28.26 28.17 37.04
CA GLU A 236 27.19 29.10 36.65
C GLU A 236 27.68 30.05 35.54
N ILE A 237 26.86 30.26 34.50
CA ILE A 237 27.16 31.24 33.45
C ILE A 237 26.78 32.64 33.95
N GLU A 238 27.79 33.40 34.41
CA GLU A 238 27.57 34.69 35.06
C GLU A 238 26.92 35.74 34.15
N ALA A 239 27.10 35.63 32.82
CA ALA A 239 26.50 36.52 31.83
C ALA A 239 24.95 36.55 31.84
N PHE A 240 24.32 35.55 32.48
CA PHE A 240 22.87 35.48 32.69
C PHE A 240 22.41 35.84 34.10
N ARG A 241 23.31 36.25 35.01
CA ARG A 241 22.90 36.74 36.34
C ARG A 241 21.94 37.92 36.20
N GLY A 242 20.85 37.90 36.95
CA GLY A 242 19.77 38.90 36.89
C GLY A 242 18.87 38.80 35.64
N LYS A 243 19.13 37.89 34.70
CA LYS A 243 18.29 37.65 33.52
C LYS A 243 17.43 36.39 33.72
N THR A 244 16.27 36.36 33.06
CA THR A 244 15.38 35.19 33.11
C THR A 244 15.61 34.29 31.90
N VAL A 245 16.28 33.16 32.07
CA VAL A 245 16.40 32.15 31.00
C VAL A 245 15.22 31.18 31.08
N VAL A 246 14.57 30.92 29.93
CA VAL A 246 13.40 30.04 29.84
C VAL A 246 13.68 28.69 29.18
N ARG A 247 14.71 28.62 28.32
CA ARG A 247 15.11 27.40 27.61
C ARG A 247 16.60 27.42 27.30
N VAL A 248 17.22 26.25 27.33
CA VAL A 248 18.60 26.00 26.87
C VAL A 248 18.62 24.91 25.80
N CYS A 249 19.61 24.94 24.91
CA CYS A 249 19.82 23.92 23.87
C CYS A 249 21.31 23.87 23.48
N CYS A 250 21.78 22.72 23.00
CA CYS A 250 23.13 22.54 22.46
C CYS A 250 23.10 22.01 21.03
N GLY A 251 24.10 22.42 20.25
CA GLY A 251 24.61 21.64 19.12
C GLY A 251 25.83 20.83 19.53
N PHE A 252 26.58 20.27 18.57
CA PHE A 252 27.76 19.47 18.91
C PHE A 252 28.87 20.27 19.60
N ARG A 253 29.06 21.54 19.22
CA ARG A 253 30.17 22.41 19.69
C ARG A 253 29.73 23.84 20.00
N HIS A 254 28.43 24.05 20.17
CA HIS A 254 27.85 25.37 20.43
C HIS A 254 26.61 25.22 21.32
N SER A 255 26.20 26.33 21.93
CA SER A 255 25.16 26.37 22.96
C SER A 255 24.24 27.56 22.73
N PHE A 256 22.99 27.42 23.15
CA PHE A 256 21.95 28.42 23.03
C PHE A 256 21.20 28.63 24.36
N ALA A 257 20.77 29.86 24.59
CA ALA A 257 19.85 30.23 25.65
C ALA A 257 18.74 31.13 25.08
N VAL A 258 17.53 30.97 25.61
CA VAL A 258 16.35 31.74 25.19
C VAL A 258 15.85 32.55 26.37
N LEU A 259 15.70 33.85 26.17
CA LEU A 259 15.23 34.80 27.19
C LEU A 259 13.90 35.43 26.73
N PRO A 260 12.89 35.57 27.60
CA PRO A 260 11.66 36.27 27.27
C PRO A 260 11.91 37.78 27.23
N ARG A 261 11.25 38.46 26.30
CA ARG A 261 11.25 39.91 26.24
C ARG A 261 10.09 40.44 27.08
N VAL A 262 10.39 41.24 28.10
CA VAL A 262 9.37 41.96 28.87
C VAL A 262 9.15 43.31 28.21
N ILE A 263 7.99 43.53 27.61
CA ILE A 263 7.54 44.87 27.21
C ILE A 263 6.99 45.52 28.48
N ALA A 264 7.61 46.61 28.93
CA ALA A 264 7.04 47.44 29.99
C ALA A 264 5.63 47.88 29.57
N ARG A 265 4.58 47.42 30.26
CA ARG A 265 3.23 47.92 30.02
C ARG A 265 3.18 49.38 30.47
N SER A 266 2.88 50.32 29.59
CA SER A 266 2.22 51.55 30.03
C SER A 266 0.85 51.16 30.57
N VAL A 267 0.52 51.65 31.76
CA VAL A 267 -0.80 51.50 32.34
C VAL A 267 -1.73 52.41 31.54
N SER A 268 -2.56 51.83 30.67
CA SER A 268 -3.72 52.54 30.13
C SER A 268 -4.90 52.37 31.10
N THR A 269 -5.51 53.49 31.41
CA THR A 269 -6.60 53.76 32.37
C THR A 269 -7.69 52.68 32.44
N MET A 270 -8.17 52.40 33.66
CA MET A 270 -9.38 51.62 33.93
C MET A 270 -10.61 52.24 33.25
N ASP A 271 -11.29 51.49 32.39
CA ASP A 271 -12.69 51.75 32.06
C ASP A 271 -13.58 51.12 33.14
N ILE A 272 -14.31 51.98 33.86
CA ILE A 272 -15.15 51.64 35.04
C ILE A 272 -16.50 50.98 34.64
N ALA A 273 -16.75 50.70 33.36
CA ALA A 273 -18.11 50.44 32.87
C ALA A 273 -18.52 48.96 32.61
N SER A 274 -17.69 47.93 32.84
CA SER A 274 -18.13 46.56 32.46
C SER A 274 -17.77 45.39 33.37
N GLY A 275 -17.08 45.58 34.51
CA GLY A 275 -16.95 44.55 35.56
C GLY A 275 -16.37 43.18 35.15
N ALA A 276 -15.86 43.01 33.93
CA ALA A 276 -15.36 41.73 33.43
C ALA A 276 -13.94 41.91 32.86
N ALA A 277 -12.95 41.44 33.61
CA ALA A 277 -11.58 41.32 33.12
C ALA A 277 -11.49 40.11 32.17
N SER A 278 -11.52 40.36 30.86
CA SER A 278 -11.12 39.36 29.87
C SER A 278 -9.61 39.13 29.97
N PRO A 279 -9.10 37.91 30.18
CA PRO A 279 -7.67 37.65 30.24
C PRO A 279 -7.06 37.92 28.86
N THR A 280 -6.41 39.07 28.71
CA THR A 280 -5.63 39.40 27.51
C THR A 280 -4.36 38.56 27.53
N PHE A 281 -4.32 37.49 26.74
CA PHE A 281 -3.10 36.70 26.51
C PHE A 281 -2.09 37.55 25.74
N THR A 282 -1.23 38.28 26.44
CA THR A 282 -0.03 38.88 25.83
C THR A 282 0.97 37.77 25.56
N MET A 283 1.05 37.33 24.30
CA MET A 283 2.04 36.38 23.81
C MET A 283 3.46 36.96 23.99
N GLN A 284 4.29 36.32 24.80
CA GLN A 284 5.68 36.75 25.04
C GLN A 284 6.56 36.42 23.82
N THR A 285 7.19 37.44 23.24
CA THR A 285 8.32 37.25 22.31
C THR A 285 9.60 36.92 23.08
N VAL A 286 10.57 36.32 22.40
CA VAL A 286 11.86 35.91 22.99
C VAL A 286 13.04 36.43 22.18
N ASP A 287 14.19 36.49 22.84
CA ASP A 287 15.50 36.70 22.24
C ASP A 287 16.35 35.43 22.38
N VAL A 288 17.03 35.04 21.30
CA VAL A 288 17.94 33.89 21.27
C VAL A 288 19.38 34.35 21.42
N TRP A 289 20.11 33.72 22.33
CA TRP A 289 21.53 33.94 22.58
C TRP A 289 22.31 32.68 22.22
N ALA A 290 23.50 32.82 21.63
CA ALA A 290 24.35 31.73 21.17
C ALA A 290 25.82 31.97 21.51
N TRP A 291 26.58 30.89 21.71
CA TRP A 291 28.02 30.91 21.92
C TRP A 291 28.65 29.55 21.59
N GLY A 292 29.98 29.52 21.47
CA GLY A 292 30.77 28.35 21.09
C GLY A 292 31.40 28.48 19.71
N TRP A 293 31.65 27.34 19.06
CA TRP A 293 32.30 27.29 17.75
C TRP A 293 31.41 27.88 16.64
N ASN A 294 31.99 28.65 15.72
CA ASN A 294 31.27 29.43 14.70
C ASN A 294 31.94 29.49 13.30
N GLU A 295 32.87 28.58 12.96
CA GLU A 295 33.57 28.63 11.66
C GLU A 295 32.65 28.62 10.42
N TYR A 296 31.48 27.99 10.49
CA TYR A 296 30.51 27.95 9.40
C TYR A 296 29.31 28.89 9.62
N GLY A 297 29.35 29.72 10.66
CA GLY A 297 28.27 30.63 11.04
C GLY A 297 27.12 29.96 11.78
N GLN A 298 27.29 28.75 12.33
CA GLN A 298 26.27 27.98 13.05
C GLN A 298 25.69 28.65 14.31
N LEU A 299 26.29 29.74 14.79
CA LEU A 299 25.70 30.58 15.85
C LEU A 299 24.63 31.54 15.31
N GLY A 300 24.56 31.77 13.99
CA GLY A 300 23.56 32.63 13.35
C GLY A 300 24.01 34.07 13.13
N GLU A 301 25.25 34.40 13.51
CA GLU A 301 25.92 35.65 13.16
C GLU A 301 27.36 35.37 12.73
N ARG A 302 27.90 36.20 11.83
CA ARG A 302 29.31 36.08 11.40
C ARG A 302 30.23 36.70 12.45
N THR A 303 31.26 35.96 12.86
CA THR A 303 32.24 36.41 13.85
C THR A 303 33.65 36.35 13.28
N SER A 304 34.52 37.27 13.69
CA SER A 304 35.92 37.34 13.21
C SER A 304 36.81 36.21 13.73
N THR A 305 36.56 35.71 14.94
CA THR A 305 37.43 34.78 15.67
C THR A 305 37.10 33.30 15.47
N GLY A 306 36.13 32.95 14.61
CA GLY A 306 35.71 31.56 14.37
C GLY A 306 35.03 30.85 15.56
N TYR A 307 34.99 31.46 16.75
CA TYR A 307 34.25 31.02 17.94
C TYR A 307 33.92 32.21 18.86
N VAL A 308 32.97 32.01 19.77
CA VAL A 308 32.49 33.02 20.74
C VAL A 308 32.47 32.43 22.14
N ILE A 309 33.22 33.04 23.07
CA ILE A 309 33.43 32.55 24.44
C ILE A 309 32.40 33.07 25.47
N HIS A 310 31.57 34.04 25.08
CA HIS A 310 30.47 34.58 25.89
C HIS A 310 29.14 34.47 25.15
N PRO A 311 28.01 34.31 25.85
CA PRO A 311 26.70 34.41 25.22
C PRO A 311 26.53 35.71 24.43
N MET A 312 26.25 35.59 23.14
CA MET A 312 25.97 36.69 22.22
C MET A 312 24.51 36.64 21.77
N LYS A 313 23.82 37.78 21.73
CA LYS A 313 22.45 37.86 21.20
C LYS A 313 22.48 37.74 19.67
N ILE A 314 21.63 36.89 19.10
CA ILE A 314 21.43 36.79 17.66
C ILE A 314 20.38 37.82 17.24
N ASN A 315 20.79 38.86 16.52
CA ASN A 315 19.91 39.96 16.11
C ASN A 315 18.79 39.47 15.18
N ALA A 316 19.11 38.55 14.26
CA ALA A 316 18.14 37.94 13.34
C ALA A 316 17.05 37.09 14.04
N LEU A 317 17.29 36.67 15.29
CA LEU A 317 16.37 35.89 16.12
C LEU A 317 15.99 36.65 17.39
N SER A 318 15.79 37.96 17.24
CA SER A 318 15.26 38.82 18.29
C SER A 318 13.79 39.13 18.06
N ASN A 319 13.03 39.33 19.14
CA ASN A 319 11.59 39.62 19.08
C ASN A 319 10.74 38.57 18.33
N ILE A 320 11.07 37.28 18.46
CA ILE A 320 10.38 36.20 17.75
C ILE A 320 9.54 35.34 18.69
N HIS A 321 8.58 34.59 18.16
CA HIS A 321 7.96 33.47 18.88
C HIS A 321 8.68 32.18 18.53
N LEU A 322 9.71 31.82 19.31
CA LEU A 322 10.45 30.59 19.09
C LEU A 322 9.62 29.36 19.51
N LYS A 323 9.26 28.50 18.54
CA LYS A 323 8.63 27.20 18.81
C LYS A 323 9.69 26.17 19.21
N HIS A 324 10.64 25.91 18.31
CA HIS A 324 11.70 24.91 18.48
C HIS A 324 13.05 25.38 17.92
N ILE A 325 14.14 24.91 18.51
CA ILE A 325 15.51 25.10 18.02
C ILE A 325 16.28 23.79 18.21
N ALA A 326 17.07 23.40 17.21
CA ALA A 326 17.90 22.20 17.25
C ALA A 326 19.27 22.49 16.63
N GLY A 327 20.34 22.25 17.40
CA GLY A 327 21.72 22.34 16.95
C GLY A 327 22.25 20.99 16.48
N GLY A 328 22.72 20.92 15.24
CA GLY A 328 23.36 19.76 14.64
C GLY A 328 24.88 19.73 14.83
N GLY A 329 25.56 19.02 13.94
CA GLY A 329 27.02 18.93 13.92
C GLY A 329 27.68 20.28 13.65
N ARG A 330 27.26 20.95 12.57
CA ARG A 330 27.81 22.23 12.09
C ARG A 330 26.74 23.19 11.57
N HIS A 331 25.48 22.91 11.87
CA HIS A 331 24.32 23.67 11.41
C HIS A 331 23.27 23.74 12.51
N THR A 332 22.32 24.66 12.37
CA THR A 332 21.24 24.89 13.33
C THR A 332 19.95 25.13 12.56
N ILE A 333 18.84 24.60 13.08
CA ILE A 333 17.49 24.82 12.54
C ILE A 333 16.59 25.32 13.67
N CYS A 334 15.73 26.27 13.38
CA CYS A 334 14.67 26.69 14.28
C CYS A 334 13.34 26.91 13.56
N SER A 335 12.25 26.79 14.30
CA SER A 335 10.90 27.16 13.86
C SER A 335 10.42 28.35 14.69
N VAL A 336 9.98 29.40 14.00
CA VAL A 336 9.60 30.69 14.58
C VAL A 336 8.22 31.11 14.08
N GLY A 337 7.45 31.80 14.92
CA GLY A 337 6.27 32.56 14.53
C GLY A 337 6.59 34.05 14.45
N ARG A 338 6.18 34.72 13.36
CA ARG A 338 6.21 36.18 13.24
C ARG A 338 4.78 36.74 13.21
N PRO A 339 4.50 37.85 13.92
CA PRO A 339 3.30 38.66 13.65
C PRO A 339 3.37 39.14 12.19
N ARG A 340 2.26 39.11 11.45
CA ARG A 340 2.22 39.80 10.14
C ARG A 340 2.34 41.30 10.40
N ASP A 341 3.38 41.93 9.88
CA ASP A 341 3.43 43.39 9.81
C ASP A 341 2.29 43.85 8.90
N ALA A 342 1.41 44.71 9.42
CA ALA A 342 0.45 45.44 8.60
C ALA A 342 1.25 46.38 7.70
N GLY A 343 1.53 45.96 6.47
CA GLY A 343 2.16 46.79 5.45
C GLY A 343 1.31 48.05 5.16
N PRO A 344 1.91 49.11 4.59
CA PRO A 344 1.19 50.35 4.34
C PRO A 344 0.04 50.11 3.36
N VAL A 345 -1.16 50.54 3.73
CA VAL A 345 -2.35 50.50 2.88
C VAL A 345 -2.15 51.46 1.71
N ASN A 346 -1.57 50.99 0.60
CA ASN A 346 -1.71 51.66 -0.68
C ASN A 346 -3.08 51.31 -1.26
N GLY A 347 -3.90 52.35 -1.39
CA GLY A 347 -5.31 52.26 -1.77
C GLY A 347 -5.51 51.58 -3.12
N THR A 348 -6.39 50.57 -3.11
CA THR A 348 -7.46 50.28 -4.08
C THR A 348 -7.72 48.78 -4.09
N ARG A 349 -8.60 48.30 -3.19
CA ARG A 349 -9.44 47.12 -3.47
C ARG A 349 -10.62 47.05 -2.52
N SER A 350 -11.74 46.65 -3.11
CA SER A 350 -13.12 46.70 -2.63
C SER A 350 -13.35 45.96 -1.32
N ARG A 351 -14.12 46.59 -0.43
CA ARG A 351 -14.80 45.95 0.70
C ARG A 351 -15.74 44.85 0.17
N SER A 352 -15.41 43.59 0.41
CA SER A 352 -16.41 42.53 0.63
C SER A 352 -16.24 42.04 2.07
N GLY A 353 -17.28 42.25 2.88
CA GLY A 353 -17.30 41.82 4.26
C GLY A 353 -17.27 40.29 4.36
N THR A 354 -16.45 39.79 5.28
CA THR A 354 -16.75 38.65 6.18
C THR A 354 -15.56 38.45 7.12
N ASP A 355 -15.88 38.45 8.42
CA ASP A 355 -15.06 38.05 9.57
C ASP A 355 -14.05 39.08 10.16
N PRO A 356 -14.44 39.83 11.22
CA PRO A 356 -13.51 40.69 11.97
C PRO A 356 -12.49 39.93 12.84
N PHE A 357 -12.46 38.60 12.83
CA PHE A 357 -11.48 37.78 13.56
C PHE A 357 -10.38 37.14 12.67
N ALA A 358 -10.36 37.41 11.36
CA ALA A 358 -9.45 36.72 10.43
C ALA A 358 -7.98 37.22 10.47
N ASP A 359 -7.69 38.36 11.10
CA ASP A 359 -6.41 39.09 10.91
C ASP A 359 -5.32 38.80 11.98
N HIS A 360 -5.38 37.65 12.66
CA HIS A 360 -4.42 37.25 13.70
C HIS A 360 -3.62 35.97 13.39
N ARG A 361 -3.63 35.47 12.14
CA ARG A 361 -2.83 34.30 11.77
C ARG A 361 -1.34 34.67 11.67
N MET A 362 -0.54 34.26 12.66
CA MET A 362 0.93 34.33 12.59
C MET A 362 1.46 33.56 11.39
N SER A 363 2.48 34.09 10.72
CA SER A 363 3.26 33.31 9.77
C SER A 363 4.25 32.44 10.55
N VAL A 364 4.18 31.12 10.36
CA VAL A 364 5.17 30.17 10.87
C VAL A 364 6.25 30.01 9.82
N GLU A 365 7.50 30.24 10.21
CA GLU A 365 8.68 30.13 9.35
C GLU A 365 9.69 29.17 9.97
N THR A 366 10.36 28.38 9.13
CA THR A 366 11.48 27.53 9.54
C THR A 366 12.77 28.10 8.97
N LEU A 367 13.74 28.37 9.84
CA LEU A 367 15.01 28.97 9.50
C LEU A 367 16.14 27.95 9.72
N ALA A 368 17.14 27.95 8.84
CA ALA A 368 18.34 27.12 8.93
C ALA A 368 19.59 27.94 8.63
N TRP A 369 20.71 27.63 9.31
CA TRP A 369 22.01 28.26 9.09
C TRP A 369 23.18 27.37 9.55
N GLY A 370 24.40 27.77 9.23
CA GLY A 370 25.64 27.02 9.44
C GLY A 370 26.14 26.37 8.14
N ARG A 371 26.86 25.25 8.27
CA ARG A 371 27.34 24.47 7.13
C ARG A 371 26.17 23.86 6.36
N GLY A 372 26.24 23.87 5.03
CA GLY A 372 25.24 23.27 4.15
C GLY A 372 25.83 22.49 2.98
N ASN A 373 27.07 22.00 3.12
CA ASN A 373 27.79 21.33 2.04
C ASN A 373 27.23 19.94 1.71
N ASP A 374 26.45 19.35 2.60
CA ASP A 374 25.77 18.07 2.39
C ASP A 374 24.25 18.25 2.18
N GLY A 375 23.79 19.50 2.05
CA GLY A 375 22.37 19.85 1.91
C GLY A 375 21.60 19.94 3.22
N GLU A 376 22.27 19.85 4.39
CA GLU A 376 21.66 19.77 5.73
C GLU A 376 20.80 21.00 6.12
N LEU A 377 20.96 22.12 5.41
CA LEU A 377 20.13 23.31 5.56
C LEU A 377 18.76 23.20 4.87
N GLY A 378 18.62 22.35 3.85
CA GLY A 378 17.33 22.12 3.17
C GLY A 378 16.84 23.28 2.29
N ILE A 379 17.70 24.26 2.00
CA ILE A 379 17.35 25.48 1.25
C ILE A 379 17.34 25.28 -0.27
N GLY A 380 17.60 24.06 -0.77
CA GLY A 380 17.64 23.76 -2.19
C GLY A 380 18.94 24.10 -2.91
N ALA A 381 19.99 24.44 -2.15
CA ALA A 381 21.33 24.68 -2.64
C ALA A 381 22.36 24.07 -1.68
N VAL A 382 23.53 23.76 -2.20
CA VAL A 382 24.70 23.35 -1.42
C VAL A 382 25.51 24.61 -1.11
N GLY A 383 25.77 24.88 0.17
CA GLY A 383 26.49 26.07 0.60
C GLY A 383 26.25 26.40 2.06
N SER A 384 27.23 27.03 2.71
CA SER A 384 27.10 27.46 4.10
C SER A 384 26.36 28.80 4.18
N ALA A 385 25.49 28.96 5.18
CA ALA A 385 24.75 30.20 5.44
C ALA A 385 25.16 30.74 6.81
N THR A 386 25.75 31.93 6.87
CA THR A 386 26.25 32.51 8.12
C THR A 386 25.19 33.22 8.96
N ALA A 387 23.98 33.36 8.42
CA ALA A 387 22.82 33.94 9.08
C ALA A 387 21.60 33.03 8.86
N PRO A 388 20.55 33.10 9.70
CA PRO A 388 19.31 32.36 9.52
C PRO A 388 18.65 32.60 8.15
N VAL A 389 18.47 31.54 7.36
CA VAL A 389 17.81 31.57 6.05
C VAL A 389 16.55 30.71 6.06
N SER A 390 15.52 31.16 5.36
CA SER A 390 14.24 30.44 5.25
C SER A 390 14.37 29.12 4.50
N VAL A 391 13.84 28.04 5.08
CA VAL A 391 13.70 26.73 4.41
C VAL A 391 12.42 26.76 3.60
N GLY A 392 12.50 27.24 2.35
CA GLY A 392 11.32 27.50 1.50
C GLY A 392 10.37 26.31 1.34
N ALA A 393 10.87 25.06 1.35
CA ALA A 393 10.05 23.86 1.25
C ALA A 393 9.13 23.61 2.48
N LEU A 394 9.43 24.23 3.62
CA LEU A 394 8.64 24.17 4.85
C LEU A 394 7.78 25.42 5.07
N HIS A 395 7.83 26.40 4.15
CA HIS A 395 7.03 27.60 4.25
C HIS A 395 5.53 27.26 4.22
N GLY A 396 4.76 27.84 5.14
CA GLY A 396 3.32 27.58 5.27
C GLY A 396 2.94 26.24 5.89
N ARG A 397 3.91 25.35 6.22
CA ARG A 397 3.65 24.13 6.99
C ARG A 397 3.79 24.40 8.47
N GLU A 398 2.86 23.91 9.28
CA GLU A 398 3.03 23.96 10.73
C GLU A 398 4.05 22.91 11.18
N VAL A 399 5.25 23.38 11.54
CA VAL A 399 6.32 22.52 12.07
C VAL A 399 6.11 22.32 13.58
N GLU A 400 5.92 21.06 13.97
CA GLU A 400 5.70 20.62 15.36
C GLU A 400 7.01 20.33 16.06
N THR A 401 7.98 19.71 15.37
CA THR A 401 9.33 19.49 15.92
C THR A 401 10.38 19.56 14.83
N VAL A 402 11.58 19.98 15.21
CA VAL A 402 12.79 19.90 14.36
C VAL A 402 13.88 19.14 15.10
N SER A 403 14.71 18.44 14.34
CA SER A 403 15.85 17.71 14.87
C SER A 403 17.00 17.76 13.88
N CYS A 404 18.23 17.78 14.41
CA CYS A 404 19.46 17.89 13.63
C CYS A 404 20.42 16.77 14.03
N GLY A 405 20.92 16.03 13.04
CA GLY A 405 21.99 15.06 13.20
C GLY A 405 23.37 15.69 12.97
N TRP A 406 24.37 14.87 12.61
CA TRP A 406 25.70 15.39 12.26
C TRP A 406 25.70 16.25 10.99
N ALA A 407 25.07 15.76 9.93
CA ALA A 407 25.01 16.39 8.60
C ALA A 407 23.67 16.11 7.89
N HIS A 408 22.61 15.89 8.66
CA HIS A 408 21.24 15.73 8.16
C HIS A 408 20.27 16.33 9.16
N SER A 409 19.04 16.54 8.71
CA SER A 409 18.01 17.26 9.44
C SER A 409 16.67 16.59 9.22
N ALA A 410 15.79 16.70 10.21
CA ALA A 410 14.43 16.22 10.13
C ALA A 410 13.44 17.21 10.75
N ALA A 411 12.23 17.23 10.21
CA ALA A 411 11.12 18.00 10.75
C ALA A 411 9.84 17.15 10.77
N LEU A 412 9.04 17.32 11.82
CA LEU A 412 7.69 16.82 11.91
C LEU A 412 6.73 17.96 11.58
N THR A 413 5.93 17.81 10.53
CA THR A 413 4.93 18.81 10.16
C THR A 413 3.51 18.31 10.36
N ARG A 414 2.65 19.20 10.87
CA ARG A 414 1.20 19.03 10.85
C ARG A 414 0.64 19.62 9.58
N GLU A 415 -0.29 18.90 8.97
CA GLU A 415 -1.08 19.43 7.86
C GLU A 415 -2.18 20.29 8.47
N THR A 416 -1.91 21.60 8.62
CA THR A 416 -2.98 22.58 8.79
C THR A 416 -3.60 22.79 7.42
N LEU A 417 -4.93 22.70 7.35
CA LEU A 417 -5.80 22.95 6.19
C LEU A 417 -5.29 24.10 5.30
N LEU A 418 -4.41 23.77 4.35
CA LEU A 418 -4.15 24.51 3.13
C LEU A 418 -4.70 23.71 1.94
N VAL A 419 -5.94 23.23 2.11
CA VAL A 419 -6.77 22.71 1.02
C VAL A 419 -7.10 23.81 -0.01
N ASN A 420 -6.87 25.10 0.29
CA ASN A 420 -7.31 26.20 -0.58
C ASN A 420 -6.25 26.94 -1.40
N GLU A 421 -4.95 26.64 -1.28
CA GLU A 421 -3.93 27.23 -2.18
C GLU A 421 -3.22 26.21 -3.08
N GLN A 422 -3.09 24.94 -2.69
CA GLN A 422 -2.68 23.88 -3.63
C GLN A 422 -3.79 23.45 -4.60
N ALA A 423 -5.05 23.82 -4.33
CA ALA A 423 -6.14 23.67 -5.30
C ALA A 423 -6.03 24.62 -6.51
N LYS A 424 -5.09 25.59 -6.51
CA LYS A 424 -4.81 26.43 -7.68
C LYS A 424 -3.68 25.92 -8.56
N SER A 425 -3.03 24.80 -8.22
CA SER A 425 -2.05 24.15 -9.11
C SER A 425 -1.98 22.63 -9.01
N GLN A 426 -2.97 21.96 -8.42
CA GLN A 426 -3.17 20.54 -8.67
C GLN A 426 -3.49 20.39 -10.16
N PRO A 427 -2.66 19.69 -10.95
CA PRO A 427 -3.03 19.38 -12.32
C PRO A 427 -4.36 18.62 -12.25
N SER A 428 -5.26 18.92 -13.18
CA SER A 428 -6.53 18.22 -13.32
C SER A 428 -6.34 16.71 -13.06
N PRO A 429 -7.27 16.01 -12.39
CA PRO A 429 -7.20 14.55 -12.31
C PRO A 429 -7.14 13.87 -13.69
N PHE A 430 -7.55 14.60 -14.74
CA PHE A 430 -7.45 14.25 -16.15
C PHE A 430 -6.19 14.76 -16.85
N ALA A 431 -5.30 15.45 -16.15
CA ALA A 431 -3.99 15.81 -16.67
C ALA A 431 -3.15 14.54 -16.80
N ILE A 432 -2.59 14.33 -17.97
CA ILE A 432 -1.80 13.15 -18.30
C ILE A 432 -0.46 13.25 -17.57
N SER A 433 -0.19 12.31 -16.65
CA SER A 433 1.11 12.16 -16.02
C SER A 433 2.00 11.19 -16.80
N LEU A 434 3.31 11.19 -16.54
CA LEU A 434 4.22 10.19 -17.12
C LEU A 434 3.82 8.76 -16.73
N GLY A 435 3.31 8.56 -15.51
CA GLY A 435 2.78 7.27 -15.07
C GLY A 435 1.52 6.86 -15.84
N ASP A 436 0.67 7.82 -16.24
CA ASP A 436 -0.48 7.54 -17.10
C ASP A 436 -0.06 7.09 -18.50
N ILE A 437 1.06 7.59 -19.04
CA ILE A 437 1.58 7.16 -20.35
C ILE A 437 2.09 5.72 -20.28
N ASP A 438 2.90 5.39 -19.28
CA ASP A 438 3.42 4.03 -19.08
C ASP A 438 2.26 3.01 -18.93
N ALA A 439 1.26 3.36 -18.10
CA ALA A 439 0.07 2.53 -17.89
C ALA A 439 -0.85 2.45 -19.11
N PHE A 440 -0.99 3.54 -19.87
CA PHE A 440 -1.73 3.57 -21.13
C PHE A 440 -1.17 2.55 -22.11
N PHE A 441 0.14 2.54 -22.35
CA PHE A 441 0.73 1.56 -23.27
C PHE A 441 0.64 0.12 -22.73
N GLY A 442 0.72 -0.08 -21.41
CA GLY A 442 0.49 -1.39 -20.80
C GLY A 442 -0.93 -1.91 -21.06
N LEU A 443 -1.96 -1.08 -20.85
CA LEU A 443 -3.35 -1.47 -21.08
C LEU A 443 -3.70 -1.53 -22.58
N LEU A 444 -3.11 -0.66 -23.42
CA LEU A 444 -3.32 -0.67 -24.86
C LEU A 444 -2.81 -1.96 -25.51
N VAL A 445 -1.63 -2.45 -25.11
CA VAL A 445 -1.09 -3.73 -25.60
C VAL A 445 -2.04 -4.88 -25.28
N GLN A 446 -2.65 -4.87 -24.08
CA GLN A 446 -3.67 -5.86 -23.70
C GLN A 446 -4.86 -5.87 -24.67
N PHE A 447 -5.39 -4.69 -25.01
CA PHE A 447 -6.50 -4.59 -25.96
C PHE A 447 -6.11 -4.94 -27.39
N ILE A 448 -4.90 -4.59 -27.83
CA ILE A 448 -4.37 -5.01 -29.13
C ILE A 448 -4.40 -6.54 -29.23
N ILE A 449 -3.90 -7.24 -28.22
CA ILE A 449 -3.91 -8.71 -28.20
C ILE A 449 -5.36 -9.25 -28.27
N GLN A 450 -6.30 -8.64 -27.54
CA GLN A 450 -7.70 -9.07 -27.58
C GLN A 450 -8.36 -8.88 -28.94
N ILE A 451 -8.11 -7.75 -29.60
CA ILE A 451 -8.59 -7.50 -30.95
C ILE A 451 -8.02 -8.55 -31.92
N MET A 452 -6.72 -8.86 -31.80
CA MET A 452 -6.07 -9.90 -32.61
C MET A 452 -6.69 -11.28 -32.37
N LEU A 453 -6.97 -11.63 -31.11
CA LEU A 453 -7.62 -12.90 -30.75
C LEU A 453 -9.04 -13.00 -31.31
N ILE A 454 -9.85 -11.95 -31.18
CA ILE A 454 -11.21 -11.93 -31.76
C ILE A 454 -11.14 -12.10 -33.29
N PHE A 455 -10.20 -11.40 -33.94
CA PHE A 455 -9.98 -11.47 -35.37
C PHE A 455 -9.56 -12.87 -35.86
N GLN A 456 -8.79 -13.61 -35.08
CA GLN A 456 -8.36 -14.97 -35.43
C GLN A 456 -9.39 -16.04 -35.06
N LEU A 457 -9.99 -15.96 -33.87
CA LEU A 457 -10.85 -17.01 -33.33
C LEU A 457 -12.22 -17.08 -34.01
N LEU A 458 -12.88 -15.94 -34.22
CA LEU A 458 -14.26 -15.93 -34.71
C LEU A 458 -14.39 -16.48 -36.14
N PRO A 459 -13.53 -16.12 -37.11
CA PRO A 459 -13.60 -16.71 -38.44
C PRO A 459 -13.32 -18.22 -38.42
N VAL A 460 -12.33 -18.67 -37.66
CA VAL A 460 -11.89 -20.07 -37.63
C VAL A 460 -12.91 -20.98 -36.95
N HIS A 461 -13.45 -20.57 -35.79
CA HIS A 461 -14.27 -21.45 -34.96
C HIS A 461 -15.77 -21.19 -35.07
N CYS A 462 -16.17 -19.99 -35.46
CA CYS A 462 -17.58 -19.58 -35.50
C CYS A 462 -18.03 -19.16 -36.91
N GLY A 463 -17.16 -19.29 -37.93
CA GLY A 463 -17.51 -19.08 -39.34
C GLY A 463 -17.81 -17.64 -39.74
N PHE A 464 -17.40 -16.66 -38.94
CA PHE A 464 -17.62 -15.25 -39.28
C PHE A 464 -16.76 -14.82 -40.48
N SER A 465 -17.31 -13.94 -41.32
CA SER A 465 -16.46 -13.25 -42.29
C SER A 465 -15.53 -12.26 -41.58
N THR A 466 -14.33 -12.05 -42.14
CA THR A 466 -13.40 -11.04 -41.61
C THR A 466 -14.00 -9.62 -41.65
N LEU A 467 -14.93 -9.39 -42.58
CA LEU A 467 -15.67 -8.14 -42.71
C LEU A 467 -16.62 -7.92 -41.52
N ASP A 468 -17.42 -8.92 -41.15
CA ASP A 468 -18.37 -8.81 -40.03
C ASP A 468 -17.62 -8.55 -38.71
N VAL A 469 -16.47 -9.19 -38.55
CA VAL A 469 -15.62 -9.00 -37.36
C VAL A 469 -15.06 -7.58 -37.29
N THR A 470 -14.54 -7.06 -38.40
CA THR A 470 -13.86 -5.74 -38.44
C THR A 470 -14.82 -4.56 -38.50
N GLN A 471 -15.98 -4.71 -39.13
CA GLN A 471 -16.96 -3.64 -39.32
C GLN A 471 -18.04 -3.60 -38.24
N THR A 472 -18.29 -4.68 -37.50
CA THR A 472 -19.38 -4.69 -36.51
C THR A 472 -18.99 -5.21 -35.13
N ILE A 473 -18.31 -6.36 -35.02
CA ILE A 473 -17.97 -6.93 -33.70
C ILE A 473 -16.88 -6.11 -33.00
N ILE A 474 -15.78 -5.79 -33.67
CA ILE A 474 -14.70 -5.00 -33.05
C ILE A 474 -15.16 -3.56 -32.70
N PRO A 475 -15.90 -2.84 -33.55
CA PRO A 475 -16.43 -1.52 -33.19
C PRO A 475 -17.42 -1.53 -32.01
N SER A 476 -18.30 -2.53 -31.92
CA SER A 476 -19.19 -2.68 -30.75
C SER A 476 -18.41 -3.03 -29.47
N ALA A 477 -17.41 -3.91 -29.57
CA ALA A 477 -16.46 -4.20 -28.50
C ALA A 477 -15.70 -2.94 -28.03
N ALA A 478 -15.15 -2.16 -28.95
CA ALA A 478 -14.43 -0.92 -28.66
C ALA A 478 -15.32 0.13 -27.97
N THR A 479 -16.58 0.23 -28.38
CA THR A 479 -17.57 1.11 -27.76
C THR A 479 -17.90 0.67 -26.34
N THR A 480 -18.04 -0.64 -26.12
CA THR A 480 -18.25 -1.23 -24.79
C THR A 480 -17.09 -0.88 -23.86
N VAL A 481 -15.84 -1.03 -24.34
CA VAL A 481 -14.61 -0.66 -23.64
C VAL A 481 -14.60 0.84 -23.30
N LEU A 482 -15.00 1.71 -24.22
CA LEU A 482 -15.09 3.15 -23.98
C LEU A 482 -16.08 3.47 -22.86
N MET A 483 -17.29 2.89 -22.93
CA MET A 483 -18.32 3.13 -21.92
C MET A 483 -17.86 2.68 -20.53
N SER A 484 -17.30 1.49 -20.44
CA SER A 484 -16.87 0.93 -19.15
C SER A 484 -15.68 1.69 -18.56
N ASN A 485 -14.63 1.95 -19.34
CA ASN A 485 -13.47 2.72 -18.85
C ASN A 485 -13.85 4.17 -18.50
N SER A 486 -14.83 4.77 -19.18
CA SER A 486 -15.34 6.10 -18.81
C SER A 486 -16.04 6.06 -17.45
N PHE A 487 -16.81 5.00 -17.16
CA PHE A 487 -17.44 4.81 -15.86
C PHE A 487 -16.40 4.61 -14.74
N PHE A 488 -15.40 3.74 -14.94
CA PHE A 488 -14.37 3.51 -13.93
C PHE A 488 -13.38 4.68 -13.78
N ALA A 489 -13.16 5.47 -14.84
CA ALA A 489 -12.50 6.76 -14.74
C ALA A 489 -13.29 7.72 -13.84
N TYR A 490 -14.62 7.80 -14.04
CA TYR A 490 -15.48 8.60 -13.17
C TYR A 490 -15.43 8.13 -11.72
N LEU A 491 -15.46 6.82 -11.45
CA LEU A 491 -15.32 6.28 -10.09
C LEU A 491 -13.97 6.62 -9.47
N GLY A 492 -12.87 6.50 -10.21
CA GLY A 492 -11.53 6.89 -9.75
C GLY A 492 -11.47 8.38 -9.40
N PHE A 493 -12.06 9.23 -10.24
CA PHE A 493 -12.18 10.67 -9.99
C PHE A 493 -13.05 10.97 -8.76
N ALA A 494 -14.20 10.30 -8.62
CA ALA A 494 -15.10 10.49 -7.49
C ALA A 494 -14.43 10.08 -6.17
N LEU A 495 -13.66 8.98 -6.18
CA LEU A 495 -12.88 8.53 -5.04
C LEU A 495 -11.74 9.50 -4.70
N ALA A 496 -10.98 9.97 -5.71
CA ALA A 496 -9.95 11.00 -5.57
C ALA A 496 -10.49 12.26 -4.90
N LYS A 497 -11.66 12.73 -5.36
CA LYS A 497 -12.36 13.90 -4.81
C LYS A 497 -12.85 13.65 -3.38
N LYS A 498 -13.41 12.47 -3.10
CA LYS A 498 -13.92 12.08 -1.79
C LYS A 498 -12.80 11.99 -0.74
N GLU A 499 -11.64 11.47 -1.11
CA GLU A 499 -10.50 11.28 -0.21
C GLU A 499 -9.51 12.45 -0.18
N GLY A 500 -9.68 13.45 -1.06
CA GLY A 500 -8.76 14.60 -1.16
C GLY A 500 -7.37 14.23 -1.68
N ARG A 501 -7.28 13.16 -2.48
CA ARG A 501 -6.04 12.56 -2.99
C ARG A 501 -5.98 12.66 -4.52
N SER A 502 -4.80 12.87 -5.09
CA SER A 502 -4.60 12.92 -6.56
C SER A 502 -3.81 11.74 -7.12
N ASP A 503 -3.47 10.77 -6.27
CA ASP A 503 -2.77 9.54 -6.65
C ASP A 503 -3.71 8.38 -6.98
N VAL A 504 -5.04 8.54 -6.82
CA VAL A 504 -6.02 7.46 -7.07
C VAL A 504 -5.93 6.96 -8.52
N THR A 505 -5.77 5.65 -8.68
CA THR A 505 -5.69 5.01 -10.00
C THR A 505 -7.07 4.50 -10.39
N ALA A 506 -7.52 4.75 -11.62
CA ALA A 506 -8.79 4.18 -12.09
C ALA A 506 -8.68 2.66 -12.27
N LEU A 507 -9.78 1.94 -12.02
CA LEU A 507 -9.86 0.51 -12.31
C LEU A 507 -9.92 0.29 -13.83
N PRO A 508 -9.00 -0.49 -14.42
CA PRO A 508 -9.09 -0.82 -15.83
C PRO A 508 -10.19 -1.85 -16.03
N ASP A 509 -11.01 -1.67 -17.07
CA ASP A 509 -12.12 -2.58 -17.37
C ASP A 509 -12.20 -2.85 -18.87
N GLY A 510 -12.68 -4.03 -19.27
CA GLY A 510 -12.94 -4.32 -20.67
C GLY A 510 -13.18 -5.79 -20.95
N ILE A 511 -13.02 -6.18 -22.22
CA ILE A 511 -13.32 -7.53 -22.70
C ILE A 511 -12.23 -8.50 -22.25
N ASN A 512 -12.52 -9.37 -21.30
CA ASN A 512 -11.50 -10.28 -20.76
C ASN A 512 -11.12 -11.39 -21.76
N THR A 513 -9.82 -11.63 -21.96
CA THR A 513 -9.29 -12.68 -22.84
C THR A 513 -9.83 -14.09 -22.53
N VAL A 514 -9.95 -14.44 -21.24
CA VAL A 514 -10.50 -15.73 -20.82
C VAL A 514 -11.97 -15.85 -21.20
N LEU A 515 -12.73 -14.75 -21.07
CA LEU A 515 -14.14 -14.71 -21.47
C LEU A 515 -14.30 -14.75 -22.99
N VAL A 516 -13.39 -14.15 -23.76
CA VAL A 516 -13.38 -14.28 -25.23
C VAL A 516 -13.28 -15.74 -25.63
N PHE A 517 -12.31 -16.49 -25.08
CA PHE A 517 -12.18 -17.92 -25.35
C PHE A 517 -13.38 -18.72 -24.88
N ALA A 518 -13.86 -18.48 -23.64
CA ALA A 518 -15.01 -19.20 -23.11
C ALA A 518 -16.25 -18.98 -23.98
N TYR A 519 -16.57 -17.74 -24.34
CA TYR A 519 -17.76 -17.43 -25.12
C TYR A 519 -17.61 -17.89 -26.57
N ALA A 520 -16.46 -17.65 -27.19
CA ALA A 520 -16.21 -18.11 -28.55
C ALA A 520 -16.27 -19.64 -28.65
N LEU A 521 -15.62 -20.38 -27.74
CA LEU A 521 -15.45 -21.83 -27.90
C LEU A 521 -16.52 -22.69 -27.20
N THR A 522 -17.16 -22.19 -26.14
CA THR A 522 -18.14 -22.98 -25.35
C THR A 522 -19.58 -22.53 -25.53
N VAL A 523 -19.80 -21.37 -26.17
CA VAL A 523 -21.14 -20.82 -26.42
C VAL A 523 -21.38 -20.65 -27.92
N MET A 524 -20.51 -19.91 -28.62
CA MET A 524 -20.71 -19.57 -30.03
C MET A 524 -20.29 -20.70 -30.99
N ALA A 525 -19.11 -21.29 -30.80
CA ALA A 525 -18.60 -22.36 -31.67
C ALA A 525 -19.47 -23.63 -31.65
N PRO A 526 -20.00 -24.11 -30.51
CA PRO A 526 -20.91 -25.25 -30.50
C PRO A 526 -22.18 -24.96 -31.29
N GLU A 527 -22.69 -23.72 -31.20
CA GLU A 527 -23.86 -23.30 -31.97
C GLU A 527 -23.56 -23.30 -33.47
N TYR A 528 -22.44 -22.70 -33.87
CA TYR A 528 -22.00 -22.73 -35.27
C TYR A 528 -21.75 -24.15 -35.78
N GLN A 529 -21.17 -25.04 -34.96
CA GLN A 529 -20.95 -26.43 -35.34
C GLN A 529 -22.27 -27.16 -35.60
N ARG A 530 -23.32 -26.83 -34.85
CA ARG A 530 -24.67 -27.38 -34.97
C ARG A 530 -25.44 -26.83 -36.17
N THR A 531 -25.40 -25.53 -36.41
CA THR A 531 -26.26 -24.84 -37.40
C THR A 531 -25.53 -24.52 -38.71
N LYS A 532 -24.21 -24.41 -38.67
CA LYS A 532 -23.35 -23.84 -39.73
C LYS A 532 -23.70 -22.40 -40.10
N ASP A 533 -24.40 -21.70 -39.20
CA ASP A 533 -24.84 -20.32 -39.38
C ASP A 533 -24.11 -19.39 -38.39
N ALA A 534 -23.28 -18.49 -38.92
CA ALA A 534 -22.52 -17.53 -38.13
C ALA A 534 -23.41 -16.47 -37.45
N GLN A 535 -24.57 -16.15 -38.04
CA GLN A 535 -25.49 -15.17 -37.48
C GLN A 535 -26.17 -15.73 -36.22
N GLN A 536 -26.61 -16.99 -36.23
CA GLN A 536 -27.14 -17.66 -35.04
C GLN A 536 -26.09 -17.80 -33.94
N ALA A 537 -24.84 -18.11 -34.30
CA ALA A 537 -23.74 -18.12 -33.33
C ALA A 537 -23.51 -16.73 -32.70
N TRP A 538 -23.67 -15.65 -33.47
CA TRP A 538 -23.61 -14.28 -32.98
C TRP A 538 -24.76 -13.96 -32.01
N GLU A 539 -25.99 -14.32 -32.38
CA GLU A 539 -27.18 -14.11 -31.54
C GLU A 539 -27.02 -14.78 -30.17
N VAL A 540 -26.58 -16.04 -30.16
CA VAL A 540 -26.35 -16.78 -28.91
C VAL A 540 -25.24 -16.14 -28.08
N GLY A 541 -24.18 -15.62 -28.71
CA GLY A 541 -23.12 -14.85 -28.02
C GLY A 541 -23.64 -13.56 -27.37
N ILE A 542 -24.43 -12.76 -28.11
CA ILE A 542 -25.06 -11.55 -27.58
C ILE A 542 -25.99 -11.88 -26.41
N PHE A 543 -26.83 -12.90 -26.55
CA PHE A 543 -27.70 -13.35 -25.47
C PHE A 543 -26.90 -13.73 -24.21
N ALA A 544 -25.81 -14.48 -24.38
CA ALA A 544 -24.96 -14.88 -23.27
C ALA A 544 -24.31 -13.69 -22.56
N ALA A 545 -23.81 -12.71 -23.30
CA ALA A 545 -23.23 -11.49 -22.73
C ALA A 545 -24.30 -10.67 -21.97
N PHE A 546 -25.47 -10.47 -22.57
CA PHE A 546 -26.58 -9.76 -21.93
C PHE A 546 -27.04 -10.45 -20.64
N MET A 547 -27.27 -11.76 -20.70
CA MET A 547 -27.66 -12.55 -19.52
C MET A 547 -26.60 -12.53 -18.44
N THR A 548 -25.32 -12.42 -18.80
CA THR A 548 -24.25 -12.31 -17.82
C THR A 548 -24.35 -11.03 -17.01
N GLY A 549 -24.50 -9.87 -17.67
CA GLY A 549 -24.72 -8.61 -16.96
C GLY A 549 -26.00 -8.64 -16.12
N PHE A 550 -27.10 -9.19 -16.63
CA PHE A 550 -28.35 -9.31 -15.88
C PHE A 550 -28.21 -10.18 -14.62
N LEU A 551 -27.61 -11.36 -14.73
CA LEU A 551 -27.41 -12.29 -13.61
C LEU A 551 -26.38 -11.76 -12.60
N GLN A 552 -25.37 -11.00 -13.05
CA GLN A 552 -24.46 -10.29 -12.15
C GLN A 552 -25.21 -9.27 -11.28
N ILE A 553 -26.16 -8.50 -11.84
CA ILE A 553 -27.00 -7.57 -11.06
C ILE A 553 -27.79 -8.31 -9.99
N LEU A 554 -28.33 -9.50 -10.32
CA LEU A 554 -29.02 -10.35 -9.34
C LEU A 554 -28.11 -10.85 -8.21
N SER A 555 -26.79 -10.85 -8.42
CA SER A 555 -25.81 -11.21 -7.38
C SER A 555 -25.56 -10.09 -6.35
N LEU A 556 -25.91 -8.83 -6.65
CA LEU A 556 -25.61 -7.66 -5.80
C LEU A 556 -26.01 -7.81 -4.32
N PRO A 557 -27.21 -8.33 -3.98
CA PRO A 557 -27.61 -8.50 -2.58
C PRO A 557 -26.69 -9.44 -1.78
N PHE A 558 -26.00 -10.36 -2.47
CA PHE A 558 -25.16 -11.39 -1.87
C PHE A 558 -23.70 -10.94 -1.71
N ILE A 559 -23.27 -9.85 -2.34
CA ILE A 559 -21.87 -9.36 -2.29
C ILE A 559 -21.41 -9.10 -0.86
N LYS A 560 -22.24 -8.44 -0.05
CA LYS A 560 -21.91 -8.13 1.35
C LYS A 560 -21.66 -9.41 2.15
N ILE A 561 -22.45 -10.45 1.89
CA ILE A 561 -22.30 -11.76 2.53
C ILE A 561 -20.98 -12.39 2.07
N MET A 562 -20.71 -12.42 0.76
CA MET A 562 -19.48 -12.99 0.22
C MET A 562 -18.23 -12.34 0.81
N ARG A 563 -18.15 -11.01 0.86
CA ARG A 563 -16.99 -10.28 1.43
C ARG A 563 -16.84 -10.46 2.94
N GLN A 564 -17.94 -10.64 3.67
CA GLN A 564 -17.88 -10.78 5.12
C GLN A 564 -17.35 -12.17 5.54
N TYR A 565 -17.64 -13.21 4.77
CA TYR A 565 -17.35 -14.60 5.17
C TYR A 565 -16.17 -15.23 4.42
N ILE A 566 -15.88 -14.82 3.18
CA ILE A 566 -14.76 -15.37 2.41
C ILE A 566 -13.46 -14.67 2.82
N PRO A 567 -12.46 -15.39 3.34
CA PRO A 567 -11.16 -14.81 3.67
C PRO A 567 -10.45 -14.28 2.43
N ARG A 568 -9.74 -13.17 2.59
CA ARG A 568 -9.03 -12.50 1.48
C ARG A 568 -8.05 -13.43 0.75
N ALA A 569 -7.30 -14.26 1.48
CA ALA A 569 -6.37 -15.21 0.88
C ALA A 569 -7.06 -16.26 -0.01
N ALA A 570 -8.33 -16.61 0.27
CA ALA A 570 -9.11 -17.53 -0.58
C ALA A 570 -9.57 -16.88 -1.90
N LEU A 571 -9.86 -15.57 -1.89
CA LEU A 571 -10.11 -14.81 -3.13
C LEU A 571 -8.84 -14.66 -3.97
N LEU A 572 -7.70 -14.42 -3.32
CA LEU A 572 -6.41 -14.31 -4.00
C LEU A 572 -5.94 -15.66 -4.57
N SER A 573 -6.25 -16.78 -3.90
CA SER A 573 -5.88 -18.12 -4.39
C SER A 573 -6.60 -18.52 -5.67
N SER A 574 -7.88 -18.16 -5.82
CA SER A 574 -8.59 -18.41 -7.08
C SER A 574 -7.98 -17.61 -8.23
N VAL A 575 -7.57 -16.36 -7.99
CA VAL A 575 -6.90 -15.54 -9.00
C VAL A 575 -5.52 -16.09 -9.35
N ALA A 576 -4.75 -16.55 -8.36
CA ALA A 576 -3.47 -17.21 -8.58
C ALA A 576 -3.61 -18.49 -9.42
N GLY A 577 -4.66 -19.29 -9.16
CA GLY A 577 -4.97 -20.47 -9.96
C GLY A 577 -5.28 -20.15 -11.42
N VAL A 578 -6.14 -19.16 -11.68
CA VAL A 578 -6.43 -18.67 -13.04
C VAL A 578 -5.18 -18.13 -13.72
N SER A 579 -4.38 -17.37 -12.98
CA SER A 579 -3.12 -16.83 -13.47
C SER A 579 -2.12 -17.92 -13.85
N LEU A 580 -2.01 -18.98 -13.05
CA LEU A 580 -1.10 -20.09 -13.34
C LEU A 580 -1.58 -20.91 -14.54
N ALA A 581 -2.90 -21.14 -14.66
CA ALA A 581 -3.48 -21.76 -15.85
C ALA A 581 -3.19 -20.92 -17.12
N PHE A 582 -3.22 -19.59 -17.00
CA PHE A 582 -2.87 -18.67 -18.07
C PHE A 582 -1.38 -18.72 -18.44
N LEU A 583 -0.48 -18.82 -17.45
CA LEU A 583 0.97 -19.02 -17.64
C LEU A 583 1.30 -20.32 -18.39
N SER A 584 0.36 -21.27 -18.43
CA SER A 584 0.52 -22.59 -19.04
C SER A 584 -0.36 -22.80 -20.28
N MET A 585 -0.96 -21.74 -20.83
CA MET A 585 -1.70 -21.81 -22.10
C MET A 585 -0.74 -21.86 -23.31
N GLY A 586 -1.24 -22.35 -24.46
CA GLY A 586 -0.45 -22.52 -25.68
C GLY A 586 0.28 -21.25 -26.12
N PHE A 587 -0.36 -20.08 -26.03
CA PHE A 587 0.31 -18.82 -26.36
C PHE A 587 1.49 -18.52 -25.43
N ALA A 588 1.47 -18.91 -24.14
CA ALA A 588 2.61 -18.71 -23.24
C ALA A 588 3.82 -19.57 -23.66
N PHE A 589 3.54 -20.76 -24.20
CA PHE A 589 4.57 -21.62 -24.79
C PHE A 589 5.03 -21.16 -26.18
N GLU A 590 4.30 -20.26 -26.85
CA GLU A 590 4.72 -19.63 -28.10
C GLU A 590 6.05 -18.87 -27.95
N ILE A 591 6.39 -18.39 -26.74
CA ILE A 591 7.72 -17.83 -26.44
C ILE A 591 8.83 -18.82 -26.76
N TRP A 592 8.61 -20.09 -26.44
CA TRP A 592 9.59 -21.16 -26.59
C TRP A 592 9.50 -21.83 -27.96
N GLU A 593 8.32 -21.83 -28.58
CA GLU A 593 8.12 -22.33 -29.95
C GLU A 593 8.67 -21.37 -31.01
N ASN A 594 8.55 -20.06 -30.77
CA ASN A 594 9.05 -18.99 -31.67
C ASN A 594 10.09 -18.11 -30.96
N PRO A 595 11.23 -18.67 -30.51
CA PRO A 595 12.16 -17.96 -29.62
C PRO A 595 12.78 -16.73 -30.28
N MET A 596 12.98 -16.77 -31.61
CA MET A 596 13.58 -15.66 -32.34
C MET A 596 12.74 -14.38 -32.29
N ILE A 597 11.40 -14.49 -32.31
CA ILE A 597 10.49 -13.34 -32.31
C ILE A 597 10.07 -12.97 -30.88
N ALA A 598 9.83 -13.96 -30.03
CA ALA A 598 9.16 -13.76 -28.74
C ALA A 598 10.09 -13.65 -27.52
N LEU A 599 11.26 -14.31 -27.53
CA LEU A 599 12.16 -14.35 -26.37
C LEU A 599 12.79 -12.98 -26.08
N GLY A 600 13.14 -12.24 -27.14
CA GLY A 600 13.69 -10.88 -27.04
C GLY A 600 12.75 -9.90 -26.31
N PRO A 601 11.51 -9.71 -26.80
CA PRO A 601 10.47 -8.93 -26.11
C PRO A 601 10.24 -9.38 -24.66
N PHE A 602 10.19 -10.69 -24.42
CA PHE A 602 10.02 -11.24 -23.07
C PHE A 602 11.17 -10.86 -22.13
N MET A 603 12.43 -11.00 -22.57
CA MET A 603 13.59 -10.60 -21.78
C MET A 603 13.60 -9.09 -21.51
N LEU A 604 13.16 -8.27 -22.47
CA LEU A 604 13.04 -6.83 -22.27
C LEU A 604 12.02 -6.50 -21.17
N VAL A 605 10.87 -7.18 -21.18
CA VAL A 605 9.84 -7.08 -20.12
C VAL A 605 10.43 -7.49 -18.77
N LEU A 606 11.14 -8.62 -18.69
CA LEU A 606 11.76 -9.08 -17.44
C LEU A 606 12.83 -8.11 -16.92
N ILE A 607 13.69 -7.58 -17.79
CA ILE A 607 14.72 -6.61 -17.39
C ILE A 607 14.04 -5.37 -16.84
N CYS A 608 13.13 -4.76 -17.61
CA CYS A 608 12.55 -3.49 -17.19
C CYS A 608 11.64 -3.62 -15.97
N PHE A 609 10.74 -4.61 -15.95
CA PHE A 609 9.81 -4.76 -14.83
C PHE A 609 10.40 -5.52 -13.64
N GLY A 610 11.28 -6.49 -13.87
CA GLY A 610 11.93 -7.24 -12.80
C GLY A 610 13.02 -6.47 -12.07
N SER A 611 13.74 -5.58 -12.76
CA SER A 611 14.78 -4.73 -12.13
C SER A 611 14.33 -3.31 -11.80
N GLY A 612 13.14 -2.89 -12.26
CA GLY A 612 12.64 -1.52 -12.13
C GLY A 612 13.35 -0.49 -13.02
N VAL A 613 14.15 -0.95 -13.99
CA VAL A 613 14.90 -0.10 -14.92
C VAL A 613 14.01 0.36 -16.08
N LYS A 614 13.97 1.65 -16.34
CA LYS A 614 13.26 2.22 -17.50
C LYS A 614 14.11 2.15 -18.77
N LEU A 615 13.45 1.98 -19.92
CA LEU A 615 14.14 2.05 -21.22
C LEU A 615 14.70 3.46 -21.47
N PRO A 616 15.76 3.58 -22.29
CA PRO A 616 16.27 4.88 -22.72
C PRO A 616 15.16 5.73 -23.36
N PHE A 617 15.28 7.05 -23.22
CA PHE A 617 14.27 8.04 -23.67
C PHE A 617 12.90 7.94 -23.01
N HIS A 618 12.77 7.23 -21.88
CA HIS A 618 11.48 6.99 -21.22
C HIS A 618 10.47 6.27 -22.13
N LEU A 619 10.95 5.40 -23.02
CA LEU A 619 10.07 4.58 -23.85
C LEU A 619 9.30 3.60 -22.94
N PRO A 620 7.96 3.52 -23.05
CA PRO A 620 7.19 2.55 -22.28
C PRO A 620 7.60 1.12 -22.63
N THR A 621 7.86 0.31 -21.61
CA THR A 621 8.42 -1.05 -21.77
C THR A 621 7.57 -1.93 -22.68
N GLY A 622 6.24 -1.89 -22.54
CA GLY A 622 5.33 -2.69 -23.39
C GLY A 622 5.43 -2.31 -24.87
N LEU A 623 5.51 -1.00 -25.17
CA LEU A 623 5.70 -0.51 -26.54
C LEU A 623 7.09 -0.90 -27.07
N GLY A 624 8.13 -0.74 -26.25
CA GLY A 624 9.50 -1.13 -26.61
C GLY A 624 9.60 -2.63 -26.93
N ALA A 625 8.95 -3.49 -26.14
CA ALA A 625 8.93 -4.93 -26.36
C ALA A 625 8.22 -5.29 -27.68
N LEU A 626 7.08 -4.66 -27.95
CA LEU A 626 6.30 -4.90 -29.16
C LEU A 626 7.06 -4.45 -30.41
N LEU A 627 7.65 -3.25 -30.39
CA LEU A 627 8.47 -2.73 -31.50
C LEU A 627 9.71 -3.60 -31.73
N PHE A 628 10.36 -4.04 -30.66
CA PHE A 628 11.56 -4.88 -30.75
C PHE A 628 11.24 -6.23 -31.42
N GLY A 629 10.17 -6.90 -30.99
CA GLY A 629 9.74 -8.16 -31.59
C GLY A 629 9.29 -7.99 -33.04
N MET A 630 8.56 -6.92 -33.34
CA MET A 630 8.14 -6.56 -34.69
C MET A 630 9.35 -6.38 -35.61
N ILE A 631 10.35 -5.58 -35.21
CA ILE A 631 11.56 -5.35 -36.02
C ILE A 631 12.27 -6.68 -36.32
N ILE A 632 12.41 -7.55 -35.31
CA ILE A 632 13.04 -8.87 -35.52
C ILE A 632 12.21 -9.70 -36.50
N ALA A 633 10.89 -9.75 -36.37
CA ALA A 633 10.02 -10.51 -37.27
C ALA A 633 10.15 -10.06 -38.73
N PHE A 634 10.19 -8.74 -38.98
CA PHE A 634 10.41 -8.20 -40.32
C PHE A 634 11.80 -8.51 -40.87
N ILE A 635 12.85 -8.44 -40.04
CA ILE A 635 14.21 -8.82 -40.45
C ILE A 635 14.25 -10.30 -40.85
N LEU A 636 13.69 -11.19 -40.03
CA LEU A 636 13.69 -12.62 -40.31
C LEU A 636 12.90 -12.96 -41.59
N TYR A 637 11.75 -12.30 -41.79
CA TYR A 637 10.99 -12.43 -43.03
C TYR A 637 11.79 -11.97 -44.25
N TYR A 638 12.48 -10.81 -44.16
CA TYR A 638 13.28 -10.28 -45.27
C TYR A 638 14.45 -11.20 -45.68
N TYR A 639 15.00 -11.95 -44.75
CA TYR A 639 16.08 -12.91 -44.99
C TYR A 639 15.60 -14.35 -45.24
N ASP A 640 14.31 -14.56 -45.52
CA ASP A 640 13.69 -15.86 -45.77
C ASP A 640 13.94 -16.90 -44.66
N PHE A 641 14.08 -16.45 -43.40
CA PHE A 641 14.11 -17.37 -42.28
C PHE A 641 12.72 -17.99 -42.06
N PRO A 642 12.63 -19.28 -41.70
CA PRO A 642 11.36 -19.93 -41.42
C PRO A 642 10.71 -19.29 -40.20
N THR A 643 9.67 -18.49 -40.43
CA THR A 643 8.86 -17.85 -39.38
C THR A 643 7.37 -17.99 -39.67
N SER A 644 6.54 -17.99 -38.63
CA SER A 644 5.08 -18.00 -38.73
C SER A 644 4.49 -16.62 -39.08
N PHE A 645 5.33 -15.57 -39.14
CA PHE A 645 4.92 -14.22 -39.44
C PHE A 645 4.96 -13.95 -40.94
N VAL A 646 3.83 -13.53 -41.51
CA VAL A 646 3.73 -13.07 -42.88
C VAL A 646 3.26 -11.62 -42.86
N PRO A 647 4.09 -10.66 -43.27
CA PRO A 647 3.72 -9.25 -43.30
C PRO A 647 2.71 -8.96 -44.40
N PHE A 648 2.00 -7.85 -44.23
CA PHE A 648 1.01 -7.37 -45.18
C PHE A 648 1.62 -7.15 -46.58
N THR A 649 1.11 -7.86 -47.60
CA THR A 649 1.65 -7.86 -48.97
C THR A 649 0.97 -6.86 -49.91
N GLN A 650 -0.20 -6.34 -49.52
CA GLN A 650 -0.96 -5.33 -50.27
C GLN A 650 -0.86 -3.96 -49.57
N PRO A 651 -1.15 -2.81 -50.21
CA PRO A 651 -1.22 -1.54 -49.52
C PRO A 651 -2.47 -1.47 -48.63
N TYR A 652 -2.35 -0.91 -47.42
CA TYR A 652 -3.49 -0.72 -46.54
C TYR A 652 -4.43 0.35 -47.11
N GLU A 653 -5.69 -0.01 -47.35
CA GLU A 653 -6.73 0.96 -47.68
C GLU A 653 -7.30 1.56 -46.41
N PHE A 654 -7.09 2.86 -46.22
CA PHE A 654 -7.70 3.58 -45.12
C PHE A 654 -9.22 3.64 -45.31
N GLN A 655 -9.94 2.88 -44.49
CA GLN A 655 -11.40 2.85 -44.48
C GLN A 655 -11.90 3.36 -43.13
N VAL A 656 -12.83 4.32 -43.18
CA VAL A 656 -13.53 4.80 -41.99
C VAL A 656 -14.77 3.94 -41.81
N ASN A 657 -14.72 3.03 -40.84
CA ASN A 657 -15.89 2.25 -40.43
C ASN A 657 -16.81 3.15 -39.60
N VAL A 658 -18.05 3.31 -40.06
CA VAL A 658 -19.10 3.95 -39.25
C VAL A 658 -19.56 2.94 -38.21
N LEU A 659 -19.54 3.34 -36.94
CA LEU A 659 -20.14 2.58 -35.85
C LEU A 659 -21.64 2.39 -36.12
N SER A 660 -22.02 1.22 -36.64
CA SER A 660 -23.40 0.82 -36.92
C SER A 660 -23.83 -0.30 -35.97
N PRO A 661 -24.19 0.01 -34.72
CA PRO A 661 -24.70 -1.01 -33.80
C PRO A 661 -25.92 -1.72 -34.40
N ASN A 662 -25.86 -3.04 -34.45
CA ASN A 662 -26.89 -3.86 -35.06
C ASN A 662 -27.99 -4.18 -34.03
N PHE A 663 -28.88 -3.23 -33.79
CA PHE A 663 -29.99 -3.42 -32.85
C PHE A 663 -30.97 -4.52 -33.31
N SER A 664 -31.00 -4.84 -34.61
CA SER A 664 -31.81 -5.92 -35.16
C SER A 664 -31.34 -7.28 -34.64
N ILE A 665 -30.03 -7.55 -34.69
CA ILE A 665 -29.48 -8.81 -34.19
C ILE A 665 -29.56 -8.91 -32.67
N ALA A 666 -29.43 -7.79 -31.94
CA ALA A 666 -29.64 -7.78 -30.49
C ALA A 666 -31.10 -8.09 -30.11
N SER A 667 -32.07 -7.56 -30.86
CA SER A 667 -33.49 -7.87 -30.69
C SER A 667 -33.77 -9.34 -31.00
N SER A 668 -33.21 -9.87 -32.09
CA SER A 668 -33.30 -11.28 -32.48
C SER A 668 -32.71 -12.19 -31.39
N ALA A 669 -31.50 -11.89 -30.92
CA ALA A 669 -30.81 -12.63 -29.87
C ALA A 669 -31.64 -12.80 -28.58
N LEU A 670 -32.36 -11.75 -28.17
CA LEU A 670 -33.18 -11.78 -26.95
C LEU A 670 -34.54 -12.46 -27.14
N THR A 671 -34.98 -12.66 -28.38
CA THR A 671 -36.32 -13.19 -28.70
C THR A 671 -36.31 -14.59 -29.34
N SER A 672 -35.22 -15.00 -29.98
CA SER A 672 -35.11 -16.27 -30.71
C SER A 672 -35.18 -17.50 -29.82
N GLY A 673 -34.87 -17.36 -28.53
CA GLY A 673 -34.90 -18.43 -27.54
C GLY A 673 -33.70 -19.37 -27.58
N GLU A 674 -32.84 -19.27 -28.60
CA GLU A 674 -31.72 -20.19 -28.82
C GLU A 674 -30.64 -20.10 -27.74
N GLY A 675 -30.41 -18.90 -27.20
CA GLY A 675 -29.43 -18.67 -26.15
C GLY A 675 -29.73 -19.36 -24.81
N TRP A 676 -30.99 -19.73 -24.54
CA TRP A 676 -31.38 -20.42 -23.30
C TRP A 676 -30.72 -21.78 -23.14
N LYS A 677 -30.34 -22.43 -24.25
CA LYS A 677 -29.64 -23.73 -24.27
C LYS A 677 -28.30 -23.68 -23.55
N TYR A 678 -27.68 -22.51 -23.50
CA TYR A 678 -26.35 -22.29 -22.95
C TYR A 678 -26.38 -21.74 -21.51
N MET A 679 -27.54 -21.65 -20.87
CA MET A 679 -27.65 -21.18 -19.48
C MET A 679 -26.83 -22.01 -18.48
N SER A 680 -26.66 -23.31 -18.75
CA SER A 680 -25.79 -24.19 -17.97
C SER A 680 -24.31 -23.80 -17.99
N VAL A 681 -23.88 -23.05 -19.02
CA VAL A 681 -22.53 -22.48 -19.17
C VAL A 681 -22.50 -21.04 -18.68
N ILE A 682 -23.53 -20.24 -19.01
CA ILE A 682 -23.63 -18.82 -18.65
C ILE A 682 -23.67 -18.61 -17.13
N VAL A 683 -24.48 -19.37 -16.40
CA VAL A 683 -24.65 -19.19 -14.94
C VAL A 683 -23.34 -19.39 -14.17
N PRO A 684 -22.55 -20.47 -14.40
CA PRO A 684 -21.22 -20.58 -13.82
C PRO A 684 -20.28 -19.45 -14.21
N MET A 685 -20.33 -18.96 -15.46
CA MET A 685 -19.48 -17.86 -15.93
C MET A 685 -19.81 -16.53 -15.26
N VAL A 686 -21.07 -16.27 -14.92
CA VAL A 686 -21.46 -15.11 -14.10
C VAL A 686 -20.76 -15.14 -12.75
N LEU A 687 -20.78 -16.30 -12.09
CA LEU A 687 -20.12 -16.47 -10.80
C LEU A 687 -18.61 -16.25 -10.93
N VAL A 688 -17.97 -16.79 -11.97
CA VAL A 688 -16.56 -16.52 -12.28
C VAL A 688 -16.32 -15.03 -12.41
N ASN A 689 -17.18 -14.31 -13.14
CA ASN A 689 -17.03 -12.89 -13.39
C ASN A 689 -17.11 -12.08 -12.10
N VAL A 690 -18.16 -12.30 -11.29
CA VAL A 690 -18.36 -11.62 -10.00
C VAL A 690 -17.19 -11.88 -9.04
N MET A 691 -16.73 -13.13 -8.95
CA MET A 691 -15.63 -13.48 -8.05
C MET A 691 -14.31 -12.86 -8.49
N ALA A 692 -14.03 -12.84 -9.79
CA ALA A 692 -12.87 -12.14 -10.35
C ALA A 692 -12.92 -10.63 -10.06
N THR A 693 -14.08 -9.99 -10.23
CA THR A 693 -14.28 -8.57 -9.90
C THR A 693 -14.02 -8.31 -8.41
N LEU A 694 -14.57 -9.13 -7.52
CA LEU A 694 -14.35 -8.98 -6.08
C LEU A 694 -12.87 -9.14 -5.71
N ALA A 695 -12.19 -10.12 -6.28
CA ALA A 695 -10.76 -10.29 -6.05
C ALA A 695 -9.95 -9.08 -6.53
N ASN A 696 -10.30 -8.49 -7.68
CA ASN A 696 -9.63 -7.29 -8.20
C ASN A 696 -9.85 -6.06 -7.31
N LEU A 697 -11.07 -5.88 -6.80
CA LEU A 697 -11.36 -4.83 -5.82
C LEU A 697 -10.54 -5.02 -4.53
N GLU A 698 -10.35 -6.26 -4.07
CA GLU A 698 -9.50 -6.56 -2.91
C GLU A 698 -8.02 -6.26 -3.18
N THR A 699 -7.53 -6.41 -4.41
CA THR A 699 -6.17 -5.96 -4.78
C THR A 699 -6.04 -4.43 -4.81
N ALA A 700 -7.10 -3.71 -5.19
CA ALA A 700 -7.13 -2.25 -5.17
C ALA A 700 -7.07 -1.69 -3.74
N VAL A 701 -7.82 -2.31 -2.83
CA VAL A 701 -7.77 -1.99 -1.39
C VAL A 701 -6.36 -2.22 -0.82
N ALA A 702 -5.62 -3.20 -1.33
CA ALA A 702 -4.23 -3.46 -0.93
C ALA A 702 -3.29 -2.27 -1.12
N VAL A 703 -3.55 -1.44 -2.13
CA VAL A 703 -2.75 -0.27 -2.50
C VAL A 703 -3.43 1.06 -2.15
N GLY A 704 -4.44 1.00 -1.29
CA GLY A 704 -5.10 2.16 -0.71
C GLY A 704 -6.20 2.79 -1.57
N ASP A 705 -6.69 2.12 -2.62
CA ASP A 705 -7.81 2.59 -3.44
C ASP A 705 -9.06 1.72 -3.15
N ASN A 706 -10.00 2.24 -2.35
CA ASN A 706 -11.16 1.48 -1.87
C ASN A 706 -12.44 1.83 -2.65
N PHE A 707 -12.69 1.07 -3.72
CA PHE A 707 -13.90 1.19 -4.54
C PHE A 707 -15.09 0.45 -3.91
N ASP A 708 -16.31 0.97 -4.12
CA ASP A 708 -17.54 0.31 -3.67
C ASP A 708 -17.86 -0.89 -4.58
N PRO A 709 -17.89 -2.13 -4.04
CA PRO A 709 -18.12 -3.31 -4.86
C PRO A 709 -19.48 -3.36 -5.54
N ASN A 710 -20.53 -2.83 -4.91
CA ASN A 710 -21.86 -2.87 -5.48
C ASN A 710 -21.94 -1.92 -6.68
N ILE A 711 -21.35 -0.74 -6.55
CA ILE A 711 -21.30 0.25 -7.64
C ILE A 711 -20.41 -0.24 -8.78
N SER A 712 -19.25 -0.84 -8.45
CA SER A 712 -18.33 -1.40 -9.44
C SER A 712 -18.95 -2.55 -10.23
N ILE A 713 -19.58 -3.52 -9.55
CA ILE A 713 -20.24 -4.65 -10.22
C ILE A 713 -21.44 -4.17 -11.03
N LEU A 714 -22.26 -3.26 -10.48
CA LEU A 714 -23.38 -2.68 -11.23
C LEU A 714 -22.92 -1.98 -12.51
N GLY A 715 -21.82 -1.21 -12.44
CA GLY A 715 -21.26 -0.53 -13.59
C GLY A 715 -20.77 -1.47 -14.68
N ASP A 716 -19.99 -2.49 -14.31
CA ASP A 716 -19.54 -3.56 -15.21
C ASP A 716 -20.72 -4.28 -15.88
N SER A 717 -21.72 -4.66 -15.08
CA SER A 717 -22.92 -5.33 -15.59
C SER A 717 -23.71 -4.49 -16.58
N VAL A 718 -23.90 -3.20 -16.29
CA VAL A 718 -24.61 -2.27 -17.19
C VAL A 718 -23.81 -2.05 -18.47
N ALA A 719 -22.48 -1.89 -18.38
CA ALA A 719 -21.62 -1.76 -19.55
C ALA A 719 -21.68 -3.03 -20.43
N THR A 720 -21.60 -4.22 -19.83
CA THR A 720 -21.77 -5.50 -20.52
C THR A 720 -23.12 -5.59 -21.24
N MET A 721 -24.23 -5.25 -20.57
CA MET A 721 -25.56 -5.33 -21.18
C MET A 721 -25.72 -4.36 -22.34
N ILE A 722 -25.26 -3.11 -22.19
CA ILE A 722 -25.32 -2.13 -23.27
C ILE A 722 -24.42 -2.57 -24.43
N GLY A 723 -23.22 -3.07 -24.15
CA GLY A 723 -22.32 -3.65 -25.15
C GLY A 723 -23.00 -4.77 -25.95
N ALA A 724 -23.68 -5.69 -25.27
CA ALA A 724 -24.43 -6.76 -25.92
C ALA A 724 -25.53 -6.21 -26.85
N LEU A 725 -26.26 -5.17 -26.41
CA LEU A 725 -27.27 -4.51 -27.25
C LEU A 725 -26.67 -3.79 -28.47
N LEU A 726 -25.41 -3.38 -28.40
CA LEU A 726 -24.66 -2.80 -29.52
C LEU A 726 -24.06 -3.86 -30.46
N GLY A 727 -24.18 -5.14 -30.12
CA GLY A 727 -23.70 -6.27 -30.93
C GLY A 727 -22.42 -6.93 -30.43
N ASN A 728 -21.89 -6.56 -29.25
CA ASN A 728 -20.71 -7.19 -28.67
C ASN A 728 -21.10 -8.53 -27.98
N PRO A 729 -20.63 -9.70 -28.47
CA PRO A 729 -20.97 -10.98 -27.88
C PRO A 729 -20.13 -11.34 -26.63
N PHE A 730 -19.25 -10.45 -26.17
CA PHE A 730 -18.32 -10.72 -25.07
C PHE A 730 -18.62 -9.84 -23.85
N PRO A 731 -18.77 -10.42 -22.65
CA PRO A 731 -18.93 -9.65 -21.42
C PRO A 731 -17.65 -8.92 -21.02
N THR A 732 -17.81 -7.82 -20.28
CA THR A 732 -16.70 -7.09 -19.64
C THR A 732 -16.37 -7.66 -18.27
N ASN A 733 -15.18 -7.32 -17.79
CA ASN A 733 -14.78 -7.48 -16.40
C ASN A 733 -13.67 -6.49 -16.07
N ILE A 734 -13.60 -6.12 -14.81
CA ILE A 734 -12.50 -5.35 -14.24
C ILE A 734 -11.21 -6.17 -14.40
N TYR A 735 -10.20 -5.57 -15.01
CA TYR A 735 -8.90 -6.20 -15.18
C TYR A 735 -8.13 -6.28 -13.87
N ILE A 736 -7.31 -7.33 -13.79
CA ILE A 736 -6.35 -7.52 -12.71
C ILE A 736 -5.19 -6.52 -12.95
N GLY A 737 -4.59 -5.99 -11.88
CA GLY A 737 -3.34 -5.22 -12.00
C GLY A 737 -3.34 -3.84 -11.37
N GLN A 738 -4.35 -3.46 -10.59
CA GLN A 738 -4.39 -2.17 -9.88
C GLN A 738 -3.07 -1.83 -9.16
N PRO A 739 -2.41 -2.75 -8.40
CA PRO A 739 -1.14 -2.45 -7.76
C PRO A 739 -0.02 -2.08 -8.73
N ILE A 740 -0.03 -2.68 -9.92
CA ILE A 740 0.99 -2.46 -10.97
C ILE A 740 0.82 -1.06 -11.55
N TYR A 741 -0.39 -0.72 -11.99
CA TYR A 741 -0.68 0.61 -12.55
C TYR A 741 -0.44 1.72 -11.51
N LYS A 742 -0.81 1.48 -10.24
CA LYS A 742 -0.51 2.37 -9.12
C LYS A 742 1.00 2.54 -8.91
N SER A 743 1.79 1.46 -8.98
CA SER A 743 3.24 1.51 -8.84
C SER A 743 3.94 2.30 -9.96
N MET A 744 3.35 2.33 -11.16
CA MET A 744 3.81 3.17 -12.29
C MET A 744 3.48 4.66 -12.08
N GLY A 745 2.65 5.01 -11.10
CA GLY A 745 2.16 6.36 -10.85
C GLY A 745 0.96 6.74 -11.72
N ALA A 746 0.24 5.77 -12.27
CA ALA A 746 -0.95 5.99 -13.09
C ALA A 746 -2.11 6.55 -12.26
N ARG A 747 -2.93 7.39 -12.87
CA ARG A 747 -4.08 8.05 -12.25
C ARG A 747 -5.35 7.62 -12.99
N VAL A 748 -6.18 8.59 -13.37
CA VAL A 748 -7.48 8.35 -14.02
C VAL A 748 -7.38 8.44 -15.55
N SER A 749 -6.35 9.12 -16.08
CA SER A 749 -6.27 9.47 -17.49
C SER A 749 -5.91 8.28 -18.39
N TYR A 750 -5.13 7.31 -17.89
CA TYR A 750 -4.64 6.19 -18.70
C TYR A 750 -5.76 5.31 -19.27
N VAL A 751 -6.83 5.06 -18.50
CA VAL A 751 -8.00 4.28 -18.97
C VAL A 751 -8.76 5.00 -20.09
N LEU A 752 -8.87 6.34 -20.01
CA LEU A 752 -9.53 7.15 -21.03
C LEU A 752 -8.70 7.24 -22.32
N LEU A 753 -7.38 7.42 -22.19
CA LEU A 753 -6.45 7.37 -23.32
C LEU A 753 -6.56 6.03 -24.03
N THR A 754 -6.57 4.94 -23.27
CA THR A 754 -6.65 3.59 -23.82
C THR A 754 -7.97 3.38 -24.56
N ALA A 755 -9.10 3.74 -23.93
CA ALA A 755 -10.41 3.67 -24.53
C ALA A 755 -10.51 4.47 -25.84
N ALA A 756 -10.01 5.71 -25.85
CA ALA A 756 -9.99 6.55 -27.05
C ALA A 756 -9.16 5.90 -28.17
N SER A 757 -7.97 5.36 -27.86
CA SER A 757 -7.13 4.66 -28.85
C SER A 757 -7.80 3.41 -29.41
N VAL A 758 -8.46 2.61 -28.58
CA VAL A 758 -9.18 1.40 -29.03
C VAL A 758 -10.32 1.76 -29.98
N VAL A 759 -11.07 2.84 -29.69
CA VAL A 759 -12.11 3.34 -30.58
C VAL A 759 -11.52 3.86 -31.90
N LEU A 760 -10.40 4.58 -31.88
CA LEU A 760 -9.74 5.03 -33.10
C LEU A 760 -9.25 3.85 -33.96
N ILE A 761 -8.71 2.80 -33.34
CA ILE A 761 -8.30 1.57 -34.04
C ILE A 761 -9.51 0.95 -34.75
N ALA A 762 -10.65 0.84 -34.07
CA ALA A 762 -11.87 0.29 -34.65
C ALA A 762 -12.46 1.18 -35.76
N LEU A 763 -12.52 2.50 -35.53
CA LEU A 763 -13.07 3.49 -36.46
C LEU A 763 -12.28 3.51 -37.77
N PHE A 764 -10.96 3.46 -37.70
CA PHE A 764 -10.10 3.52 -38.89
C PHE A 764 -9.80 2.16 -39.50
N ASN A 765 -10.51 1.09 -39.11
CA ASN A 765 -10.26 -0.29 -39.54
C ASN A 765 -8.80 -0.75 -39.38
N ALA A 766 -8.07 -0.16 -38.42
CA ALA A 766 -6.66 -0.42 -38.22
C ALA A 766 -6.38 -1.82 -37.66
N THR A 767 -7.42 -2.60 -37.32
CA THR A 767 -7.28 -4.00 -36.89
C THR A 767 -6.54 -4.85 -37.93
N ALA A 768 -6.92 -4.74 -39.21
CA ALA A 768 -6.28 -5.52 -40.27
C ALA A 768 -4.80 -5.13 -40.40
N LEU A 769 -4.49 -3.84 -40.26
CA LEU A 769 -3.12 -3.34 -40.24
C LEU A 769 -2.33 -3.91 -39.05
N ILE A 770 -2.91 -3.86 -37.84
CA ILE A 770 -2.27 -4.34 -36.61
C ILE A 770 -1.97 -5.85 -36.70
N VAL A 771 -2.96 -6.67 -37.05
CA VAL A 771 -2.81 -8.15 -37.10
C VAL A 771 -1.76 -8.58 -38.12
N ASN A 772 -1.66 -7.89 -39.26
CA ASN A 772 -0.72 -8.24 -40.32
C ASN A 772 0.66 -7.58 -40.19
N THR A 773 0.84 -6.70 -39.21
CA THR A 773 2.12 -6.00 -38.95
C THR A 773 2.77 -6.49 -37.67
N ILE A 774 1.99 -6.80 -36.65
CA ILE A 774 2.49 -7.16 -35.32
C ILE A 774 2.22 -8.65 -35.10
N PRO A 775 3.26 -9.50 -35.01
CA PRO A 775 3.09 -10.89 -34.60
C PRO A 775 2.46 -10.96 -33.20
N ILE A 776 1.49 -11.86 -32.99
CA ILE A 776 0.85 -12.02 -31.67
C ILE A 776 1.85 -12.46 -30.60
N SER A 777 2.87 -13.22 -31.01
CA SER A 777 4.00 -13.69 -30.20
C SER A 777 4.81 -12.57 -29.54
N CYS A 778 4.81 -11.36 -30.10
CA CYS A 778 5.46 -10.18 -29.50
C CYS A 778 4.80 -9.73 -28.18
N GLY A 779 3.47 -9.94 -28.05
CA GLY A 779 2.69 -9.52 -26.88
C GLY A 779 2.69 -10.54 -25.74
N VAL A 780 3.06 -11.79 -26.01
CA VAL A 780 2.99 -12.91 -25.06
C VAL A 780 3.87 -12.69 -23.83
N GLY A 781 5.08 -12.14 -24.00
CA GLY A 781 5.99 -11.89 -22.88
C GLY A 781 5.40 -10.98 -21.80
N PHE A 782 4.58 -10.01 -22.21
CA PHE A 782 3.89 -9.09 -21.29
C PHE A 782 2.80 -9.81 -20.49
N LEU A 783 2.01 -10.65 -21.16
CA LEU A 783 1.00 -11.50 -20.55
C LEU A 783 1.60 -12.46 -19.51
N LEU A 784 2.75 -13.06 -19.82
CA LEU A 784 3.46 -13.96 -18.93
C LEU A 784 3.96 -13.23 -17.67
N TRP A 785 4.51 -12.03 -17.82
CA TRP A 785 4.92 -11.21 -16.68
C TRP A 785 3.76 -10.88 -15.74
N ILE A 786 2.61 -10.47 -16.29
CA ILE A 786 1.40 -10.20 -15.50
C ILE A 786 1.01 -11.43 -14.68
N GLY A 787 1.02 -12.62 -15.29
CA GLY A 787 0.67 -13.85 -14.60
C GLY A 787 1.64 -14.21 -13.46
N LEU A 788 2.95 -13.99 -13.65
CA LEU A 788 3.95 -14.21 -12.61
C LEU A 788 3.74 -13.29 -11.41
N VAL A 789 3.52 -11.99 -11.65
CA VAL A 789 3.33 -11.00 -10.59
C VAL A 789 2.06 -11.25 -9.80
N ILE A 790 0.95 -11.60 -10.46
CA ILE A 790 -0.32 -11.93 -9.81
C ILE A 790 -0.14 -13.13 -8.89
N THR A 791 0.50 -14.19 -9.41
CA THR A 791 0.77 -15.40 -8.63
C THR A 791 1.64 -15.04 -7.42
N ALA A 792 2.76 -14.34 -7.60
CA ALA A 792 3.64 -13.94 -6.51
C ALA A 792 2.91 -13.10 -5.44
N ASN A 793 2.09 -12.13 -5.85
CA ASN A 793 1.35 -11.26 -4.94
C ASN A 793 0.30 -12.01 -4.11
N SER A 794 -0.27 -13.10 -4.62
CA SER A 794 -1.22 -13.91 -3.86
C SER A 794 -0.61 -14.57 -2.62
N PHE A 795 0.71 -14.82 -2.62
CA PHE A 795 1.46 -15.40 -1.51
C PHE A 795 1.98 -14.35 -0.51
N ASN A 796 1.81 -13.05 -0.79
CA ASN A 796 2.23 -12.00 0.12
C ASN A 796 1.35 -11.95 1.37
N ARG A 797 1.96 -11.61 2.51
CA ARG A 797 1.23 -11.46 3.78
C ARG A 797 0.23 -10.30 3.69
N THR A 798 -1.01 -10.55 4.11
CA THR A 798 -1.99 -9.48 4.26
C THR A 798 -1.62 -8.58 5.44
N PRO A 799 -1.66 -7.24 5.31
CA PRO A 799 -1.26 -6.30 6.38
C PRO A 799 -2.01 -6.45 7.71
N THR A 800 -3.19 -7.07 7.67
CA THR A 800 -4.10 -7.24 8.80
C THR A 800 -3.94 -8.56 9.55
N SER A 801 -3.18 -9.54 9.02
CA SER A 801 -2.92 -10.82 9.69
C SER A 801 -1.43 -11.02 9.93
N ASN A 802 -1.09 -11.43 11.15
CA ASN A 802 0.27 -11.79 11.54
C ASN A 802 0.69 -13.18 11.00
N THR A 803 -0.24 -13.94 10.41
CA THR A 803 0.03 -15.29 9.89
C THR A 803 0.22 -15.29 8.36
N ASN A 804 1.02 -16.24 7.87
CA ASN A 804 1.22 -16.42 6.43
C ASN A 804 0.20 -17.44 5.89
N HIS A 805 -0.72 -16.99 5.02
CA HIS A 805 -1.72 -17.85 4.39
C HIS A 805 -1.23 -18.56 3.11
N GLY A 806 0.07 -18.50 2.78
CA GLY A 806 0.61 -19.10 1.55
C GLY A 806 0.25 -20.58 1.34
N ALA A 807 0.18 -21.38 2.41
CA ALA A 807 -0.28 -22.78 2.30
C ALA A 807 -1.75 -22.90 1.89
N ALA A 808 -2.61 -21.99 2.35
CA ALA A 808 -4.00 -21.89 1.93
C ALA A 808 -4.11 -21.51 0.45
N VAL A 809 -3.25 -20.60 0.01
CA VAL A 809 -3.16 -20.17 -1.39
C VAL A 809 -2.76 -21.33 -2.30
N ALA A 810 -1.69 -22.05 -1.94
CA ALA A 810 -1.24 -23.22 -2.68
C ALA A 810 -2.32 -24.31 -2.78
N LEU A 811 -3.03 -24.61 -1.68
CA LEU A 811 -4.14 -25.57 -1.68
C LEU A 811 -5.28 -25.10 -2.60
N GLY A 812 -5.61 -23.81 -2.56
CA GLY A 812 -6.63 -23.20 -3.42
C GLY A 812 -6.30 -23.25 -4.90
N MET A 813 -5.03 -23.39 -5.30
CA MET A 813 -4.63 -23.45 -6.71
C MET A 813 -4.82 -24.84 -7.35
N VAL A 814 -4.88 -25.91 -6.55
CA VAL A 814 -4.96 -27.31 -7.04
C VAL A 814 -6.14 -27.55 -8.00
N PRO A 815 -7.37 -27.08 -7.73
CA PRO A 815 -8.48 -27.28 -8.65
C PRO A 815 -8.28 -26.62 -10.03
N ALA A 816 -7.67 -25.44 -10.07
CA ALA A 816 -7.38 -24.74 -11.32
C ALA A 816 -6.32 -25.48 -12.15
N LEU A 817 -5.30 -26.04 -11.49
CA LEU A 817 -4.29 -26.89 -12.13
C LEU A 817 -4.91 -28.17 -12.72
N ALA A 818 -5.82 -28.80 -11.99
CA ALA A 818 -6.55 -29.97 -12.48
C ALA A 818 -7.42 -29.64 -13.71
N ALA A 819 -8.11 -28.49 -13.68
CA ALA A 819 -8.90 -28.01 -14.82
C ALA A 819 -8.05 -27.77 -16.06
N TRP A 820 -6.89 -27.11 -15.91
CA TRP A 820 -5.96 -26.90 -17.01
C TRP A 820 -5.40 -28.21 -17.56
N ALA A 821 -4.94 -29.10 -16.69
CA ALA A 821 -4.38 -30.38 -17.11
C ALA A 821 -5.42 -31.24 -17.84
N PHE A 822 -6.68 -31.21 -17.41
CA PHE A 822 -7.77 -31.88 -18.13
C PHE A 822 -8.05 -31.25 -19.50
N GLN A 823 -8.01 -29.92 -19.60
CA GLN A 823 -8.16 -29.22 -20.87
C GLN A 823 -7.08 -29.62 -21.89
N LEU A 824 -5.83 -29.80 -21.45
CA LEU A 824 -4.75 -30.28 -22.32
C LEU A 824 -5.04 -31.67 -22.89
N VAL A 825 -5.55 -32.58 -22.07
CA VAL A 825 -5.96 -33.93 -22.51
C VAL A 825 -7.06 -33.82 -23.57
N GLN A 826 -8.08 -32.99 -23.35
CA GLN A 826 -9.16 -32.78 -24.33
C GLN A 826 -8.66 -32.19 -25.65
N ASN A 827 -7.74 -31.22 -25.59
CA ASN A 827 -7.14 -30.61 -26.78
C ASN A 827 -6.31 -31.61 -27.57
N ALA A 828 -5.46 -32.39 -26.90
CA ALA A 828 -4.64 -33.42 -27.53
C ALA A 828 -5.51 -34.48 -28.22
N MET A 829 -6.58 -34.93 -27.55
CA MET A 829 -7.54 -35.86 -28.13
C MET A 829 -8.20 -35.28 -29.40
N SER A 830 -8.71 -34.05 -29.30
CA SER A 830 -9.36 -33.37 -30.43
C SER A 830 -8.41 -33.24 -31.64
N ALA A 831 -7.14 -32.91 -31.40
CA ALA A 831 -6.12 -32.82 -32.44
C ALA A 831 -5.82 -34.17 -33.09
N THR A 832 -5.68 -35.25 -32.30
CA THR A 832 -5.44 -36.60 -32.85
C THR A 832 -6.60 -37.11 -33.71
N TRP A 833 -7.85 -36.79 -33.33
CA TRP A 833 -9.01 -37.17 -34.12
C TRP A 833 -9.12 -36.38 -35.43
N ALA A 834 -8.81 -35.08 -35.41
CA ALA A 834 -8.74 -34.28 -36.62
C ALA A 834 -7.67 -34.80 -37.60
N ALA A 835 -6.50 -35.20 -37.09
CA ALA A 835 -5.40 -35.73 -37.91
C ALA A 835 -5.64 -37.16 -38.44
N SER A 836 -6.44 -37.97 -37.74
CA SER A 836 -6.70 -39.37 -38.11
C SER A 836 -7.56 -39.52 -39.37
N GLY A 837 -8.32 -38.50 -39.78
CA GLY A 837 -9.25 -38.56 -40.92
C GLY A 837 -10.36 -39.60 -40.80
N SER A 838 -10.45 -40.32 -39.68
CA SER A 838 -11.42 -41.40 -39.44
C SER A 838 -12.74 -40.83 -38.93
N THR A 839 -13.85 -41.36 -39.43
CA THR A 839 -15.20 -41.01 -38.96
C THR A 839 -15.58 -41.70 -37.64
N GLN A 840 -14.76 -42.64 -37.16
CA GLN A 840 -14.94 -43.34 -35.89
C GLN A 840 -14.08 -42.69 -34.79
N LYS A 841 -14.68 -41.78 -34.02
CA LYS A 841 -14.09 -41.31 -32.77
C LYS A 841 -14.15 -42.45 -31.74
N LEU A 842 -13.04 -42.67 -31.04
CA LEU A 842 -13.05 -43.54 -29.86
C LEU A 842 -13.88 -42.85 -28.77
N PRO A 843 -14.84 -43.54 -28.12
CA PRO A 843 -15.62 -42.94 -27.05
C PRO A 843 -14.70 -42.41 -25.94
N LEU A 844 -14.97 -41.20 -25.45
CA LEU A 844 -14.18 -40.54 -24.42
C LEU A 844 -13.97 -41.44 -23.19
N ALA A 845 -14.98 -42.22 -22.80
CA ALA A 845 -14.89 -43.19 -21.71
C ALA A 845 -13.74 -44.22 -21.89
N VAL A 846 -13.53 -44.70 -23.12
CA VAL A 846 -12.45 -45.65 -23.44
C VAL A 846 -11.08 -44.97 -23.28
N VAL A 847 -10.97 -43.73 -23.75
CA VAL A 847 -9.74 -42.95 -23.62
C VAL A 847 -9.40 -42.68 -22.15
N LEU A 848 -10.39 -42.28 -21.35
CA LEU A 848 -10.22 -42.06 -19.91
C LEU A 848 -9.77 -43.35 -19.20
N SER A 849 -10.38 -44.50 -19.50
CA SER A 849 -9.99 -45.78 -18.90
C SER A 849 -8.54 -46.18 -19.26
N THR A 850 -8.11 -45.88 -20.49
CA THR A 850 -6.75 -46.16 -20.96
C THR A 850 -5.73 -45.26 -20.29
N LEU A 851 -6.07 -43.98 -20.11
CA LEU A 851 -5.26 -43.01 -19.35
C LEU A 851 -5.15 -43.41 -17.88
N THR A 852 -6.22 -43.93 -17.27
CA THR A 852 -6.18 -44.49 -15.91
C THR A 852 -5.22 -45.68 -15.83
N ALA A 853 -5.25 -46.59 -16.81
CA ALA A 853 -4.32 -47.71 -16.88
C ALA A 853 -2.85 -47.26 -17.07
N ALA A 854 -2.63 -46.10 -17.70
CA ALA A 854 -1.33 -45.46 -17.82
C ALA A 854 -0.92 -44.63 -16.58
N GLY A 855 -1.74 -44.59 -15.53
CA GLY A 855 -1.44 -43.89 -14.27
C GLY A 855 -1.79 -42.39 -14.23
N VAL A 856 -2.52 -41.87 -15.22
CA VAL A 856 -2.83 -40.43 -15.36
C VAL A 856 -4.01 -39.97 -14.48
N ASN A 857 -4.78 -40.90 -13.90
CA ASN A 857 -5.93 -40.63 -13.01
C ASN A 857 -6.88 -39.50 -13.50
N PRO A 858 -7.37 -39.56 -14.75
CA PRO A 858 -8.10 -38.47 -15.37
C PRO A 858 -9.44 -38.16 -14.68
N GLU A 859 -10.09 -39.14 -14.03
CA GLU A 859 -11.32 -38.90 -13.26
C GLU A 859 -11.09 -37.95 -12.07
N GLY A 860 -9.92 -38.01 -11.43
CA GLY A 860 -9.52 -37.05 -10.39
C GLY A 860 -9.33 -35.63 -10.93
N MET A 861 -8.81 -35.52 -12.15
CA MET A 861 -8.65 -34.23 -12.84
C MET A 861 -10.01 -33.64 -13.21
N ILE A 862 -10.92 -34.47 -13.72
CA ILE A 862 -12.28 -34.07 -14.08
C ILE A 862 -13.07 -33.63 -12.85
N THR A 863 -13.06 -34.43 -11.78
CA THR A 863 -13.79 -34.09 -10.55
C THR A 863 -13.36 -32.74 -9.96
N LEU A 864 -12.06 -32.44 -9.96
CA LEU A 864 -11.57 -31.15 -9.47
C LEU A 864 -11.82 -29.99 -10.45
N SER A 865 -11.91 -30.27 -11.75
CA SER A 865 -12.22 -29.25 -12.76
C SER A 865 -13.67 -28.75 -12.68
N GLN A 866 -14.60 -29.62 -12.28
CA GLN A 866 -16.01 -29.25 -12.14
C GLN A 866 -16.23 -28.30 -10.96
N GLY A 867 -16.51 -27.04 -11.29
CA GLY A 867 -16.68 -25.96 -10.31
C GLY A 867 -15.38 -25.56 -9.64
N TYR A 868 -14.23 -25.67 -10.34
CA TYR A 868 -12.90 -25.50 -9.76
C TYR A 868 -12.71 -24.19 -8.96
N LEU A 869 -13.32 -23.06 -9.38
CA LEU A 869 -13.23 -21.80 -8.62
C LEU A 869 -13.92 -21.88 -7.25
N LEU A 870 -15.11 -22.47 -7.20
CA LEU A 870 -15.81 -22.71 -5.94
C LEU A 870 -15.00 -23.65 -5.04
N THR A 871 -14.44 -24.70 -5.64
CA THR A 871 -13.54 -25.65 -4.99
C THR A 871 -12.30 -24.96 -4.42
N SER A 872 -11.66 -24.09 -5.18
CA SER A 872 -10.52 -23.28 -4.75
C SER A 872 -10.88 -22.44 -3.51
N ILE A 873 -12.04 -21.80 -3.52
CA ILE A 873 -12.47 -20.90 -2.45
C ILE A 873 -12.74 -21.67 -1.16
N PHE A 874 -13.53 -22.76 -1.17
CA PHE A 874 -13.83 -23.44 0.08
C PHE A 874 -12.62 -24.18 0.67
N LEU A 875 -11.73 -24.73 -0.18
CA LEU A 875 -10.50 -25.37 0.28
C LEU A 875 -9.53 -24.35 0.89
N ALA A 876 -9.30 -23.22 0.20
CA ALA A 876 -8.45 -22.15 0.72
C ALA A 876 -9.07 -21.51 1.97
N SER A 877 -10.38 -21.26 1.99
CA SER A 877 -11.08 -20.69 3.14
C SER A 877 -10.99 -21.61 4.35
N MET A 878 -11.20 -22.91 4.17
CA MET A 878 -10.99 -23.89 5.23
C MET A 878 -9.56 -23.81 5.76
N MET A 879 -8.55 -23.83 4.89
CA MET A 879 -7.15 -23.82 5.31
C MET A 879 -6.77 -22.50 6.01
N VAL A 880 -7.26 -21.35 5.57
CA VAL A 880 -7.09 -20.06 6.29
C VAL A 880 -7.65 -20.17 7.70
N ASN A 881 -8.88 -20.64 7.84
CA ASN A 881 -9.52 -20.77 9.16
C ASN A 881 -8.82 -21.83 10.04
N ILE A 882 -8.20 -22.87 9.46
CA ILE A 882 -7.36 -23.82 10.20
C ILE A 882 -6.07 -23.15 10.69
N ILE A 883 -5.40 -22.38 9.83
CA ILE A 883 -4.17 -21.64 10.19
C ILE A 883 -4.45 -20.64 11.33
N GLU A 884 -5.60 -19.96 11.27
CA GLU A 884 -6.05 -18.99 12.28
C GLU A 884 -6.71 -19.65 13.51
N ARG A 885 -6.76 -21.00 13.56
CA ARG A 885 -7.42 -21.79 14.61
C ARG A 885 -8.91 -21.50 14.83
N GLU A 886 -9.59 -20.98 13.82
CA GLU A 886 -11.04 -20.78 13.81
C GLU A 886 -11.78 -22.04 13.30
N PHE A 887 -11.62 -23.15 14.02
CA PHE A 887 -12.11 -24.47 13.61
C PHE A 887 -13.63 -24.53 13.34
N LEU A 888 -14.44 -23.72 14.03
CA LEU A 888 -15.88 -23.64 13.78
C LEU A 888 -16.20 -23.04 12.40
N ARG A 889 -15.44 -22.02 11.98
CA ARG A 889 -15.60 -21.43 10.64
C ARG A 889 -15.06 -22.36 9.57
N ALA A 890 -13.95 -23.06 9.83
CA ALA A 890 -13.44 -24.11 8.93
C ALA A 890 -14.48 -25.23 8.73
N SER A 891 -15.13 -25.66 9.82
CA SER A 891 -16.21 -26.66 9.79
C SER A 891 -17.39 -26.20 8.95
N ALA A 892 -17.80 -24.92 9.07
CA ALA A 892 -18.87 -24.35 8.26
C ALA A 892 -18.53 -24.35 6.76
N TRP A 893 -17.29 -24.02 6.38
CA TRP A 893 -16.84 -24.08 4.99
C TRP A 893 -16.90 -25.50 4.40
N MET A 894 -16.57 -26.51 5.19
CA MET A 894 -16.70 -27.91 4.76
C MET A 894 -18.17 -28.37 4.66
N ALA A 895 -19.06 -27.86 5.51
CA ALA A 895 -20.50 -28.10 5.37
C ALA A 895 -21.06 -27.49 4.07
N VAL A 896 -20.62 -26.28 3.72
CA VAL A 896 -20.97 -25.64 2.44
C VAL A 896 -20.42 -26.45 1.27
N ALA A 897 -19.16 -26.87 1.32
CA ALA A 897 -18.55 -27.71 0.29
C ALA A 897 -19.31 -29.03 0.09
N SER A 898 -19.72 -29.67 1.20
CA SER A 898 -20.54 -30.88 1.19
C SER A 898 -21.89 -30.65 0.50
N ALA A 899 -22.61 -29.58 0.86
CA ALA A 899 -23.89 -29.24 0.25
C ALA A 899 -23.75 -28.95 -1.26
N LEU A 900 -22.76 -28.15 -1.66
CA LEU A 900 -22.48 -27.83 -3.06
C LEU A 900 -22.12 -29.08 -3.88
N SER A 901 -21.34 -29.99 -3.29
CA SER A 901 -20.99 -31.25 -3.94
C SER A 901 -22.22 -32.16 -4.07
N MET A 902 -23.04 -32.27 -3.03
CA MET A 902 -24.26 -33.08 -3.03
C MET A 902 -25.32 -32.62 -4.03
N VAL A 903 -25.39 -31.32 -4.35
CA VAL A 903 -26.30 -30.81 -5.39
C VAL A 903 -25.69 -30.82 -6.80
N GLY A 904 -24.46 -31.31 -6.92
CA GLY A 904 -23.71 -31.38 -8.17
C GLY A 904 -23.14 -30.04 -8.67
N ALA A 905 -23.13 -29.01 -7.83
CA ALA A 905 -22.53 -27.71 -8.19
C ALA A 905 -20.99 -27.78 -8.28
N VAL A 906 -20.38 -28.75 -7.61
CA VAL A 906 -18.95 -29.08 -7.70
C VAL A 906 -18.76 -30.60 -7.73
N HIS A 907 -17.67 -31.09 -8.31
CA HIS A 907 -17.28 -32.51 -8.35
C HIS A 907 -18.22 -33.47 -9.10
N SER A 908 -19.20 -32.96 -9.82
CA SER A 908 -20.18 -33.76 -10.54
C SER A 908 -20.00 -33.66 -12.05
N PHE A 909 -19.89 -34.81 -12.71
CA PHE A 909 -19.82 -34.88 -14.16
C PHE A 909 -20.43 -36.17 -14.70
N THR A 910 -20.83 -36.13 -15.97
CA THR A 910 -21.15 -37.28 -16.81
C THR A 910 -20.23 -37.26 -18.02
N VAL A 911 -19.80 -38.45 -18.45
CA VAL A 911 -18.99 -38.62 -19.65
C VAL A 911 -19.93 -39.02 -20.78
N ASP A 912 -20.15 -38.11 -21.72
CA ASP A 912 -20.83 -38.40 -23.00
C ASP A 912 -19.79 -38.93 -24.01
N GLU A 913 -20.24 -39.37 -25.20
CA GLU A 913 -19.35 -39.97 -26.22
C GLU A 913 -18.15 -39.07 -26.59
N ASP A 914 -18.37 -37.75 -26.68
CA ASP A 914 -17.37 -36.79 -27.16
C ASP A 914 -16.99 -35.72 -26.12
N THR A 915 -17.73 -35.59 -25.00
CA THR A 915 -17.55 -34.46 -24.05
C THR A 915 -17.82 -34.84 -22.60
N VAL A 916 -17.28 -34.06 -21.67
CA VAL A 916 -17.65 -34.11 -20.25
C VAL A 916 -18.63 -33.00 -19.96
N ARG A 917 -19.76 -33.33 -19.33
CA ARG A 917 -20.79 -32.36 -18.92
C ARG A 917 -20.97 -32.36 -17.41
N GLY A 918 -21.21 -31.20 -16.84
CA GLY A 918 -21.61 -31.09 -15.44
C GLY A 918 -22.99 -31.72 -15.24
N SER A 919 -23.17 -32.48 -14.16
CA SER A 919 -24.46 -33.09 -13.82
C SER A 919 -25.02 -32.44 -12.55
N TYR A 920 -26.19 -31.81 -12.66
CA TYR A 920 -26.86 -31.13 -11.56
C TYR A 920 -28.04 -31.97 -11.04
N GLY A 921 -28.29 -31.91 -9.74
CA GLY A 921 -29.40 -32.65 -9.11
C GLY A 921 -29.06 -32.99 -7.66
N PHE A 922 -30.01 -33.55 -6.93
CA PHE A 922 -29.70 -34.06 -5.59
C PHE A 922 -29.02 -35.43 -5.71
N MET A 923 -27.74 -35.48 -5.37
CA MET A 923 -26.87 -36.66 -5.45
C MET A 923 -26.79 -37.26 -6.88
N PRO A 924 -26.28 -36.49 -7.86
CA PRO A 924 -26.14 -36.94 -9.23
C PRO A 924 -25.19 -38.15 -9.31
N GLY A 925 -25.62 -39.20 -10.01
CA GLY A 925 -24.90 -40.48 -10.07
C GLY A 925 -25.09 -41.41 -8.86
N GLY A 926 -25.89 -41.03 -7.86
CA GLY A 926 -26.18 -41.87 -6.69
C GLY A 926 -24.95 -42.20 -5.85
N TRP A 927 -24.87 -43.42 -5.32
CA TRP A 927 -23.76 -43.87 -4.45
C TRP A 927 -22.41 -44.01 -5.17
N ASP A 928 -22.46 -44.25 -6.48
CA ASP A 928 -21.27 -44.34 -7.31
C ASP A 928 -20.83 -42.98 -7.86
N GLY A 929 -21.66 -41.95 -7.70
CA GLY A 929 -21.40 -40.59 -8.12
C GLY A 929 -20.31 -39.90 -7.30
N TRP A 930 -19.37 -39.25 -7.99
CA TRP A 930 -18.29 -38.47 -7.38
C TRP A 930 -18.79 -37.35 -6.46
N ALA A 931 -19.89 -36.70 -6.85
CA ALA A 931 -20.60 -35.69 -6.05
C ALA A 931 -20.94 -36.18 -4.63
N LEU A 932 -21.46 -37.40 -4.50
CA LEU A 932 -21.80 -37.94 -3.18
C LEU A 932 -20.55 -38.31 -2.39
N ARG A 933 -19.55 -38.92 -3.03
CA ARG A 933 -18.29 -39.33 -2.38
C ARG A 933 -17.59 -38.13 -1.73
N TYR A 934 -17.40 -37.04 -2.49
CA TYR A 934 -16.86 -35.78 -1.95
C TYR A 934 -17.79 -35.16 -0.91
N GLY A 935 -19.11 -35.15 -1.16
CA GLY A 935 -20.11 -34.66 -0.22
C GLY A 935 -20.01 -35.33 1.17
N VAL A 936 -19.85 -36.65 1.22
CA VAL A 936 -19.71 -37.41 2.47
C VAL A 936 -18.38 -37.11 3.15
N VAL A 937 -17.28 -37.03 2.41
CA VAL A 937 -15.95 -36.71 2.96
C VAL A 937 -15.93 -35.30 3.57
N TYR A 938 -16.48 -34.30 2.88
CA TYR A 938 -16.59 -32.94 3.40
C TYR A 938 -17.51 -32.86 4.64
N ALA A 939 -18.60 -33.63 4.68
CA ALA A 939 -19.44 -33.73 5.88
C ALA A 939 -18.67 -34.33 7.07
N GLY A 940 -17.88 -35.39 6.84
CA GLY A 940 -17.01 -36.00 7.84
C GLY A 940 -15.93 -35.04 8.35
N LEU A 941 -15.27 -34.30 7.45
CA LEU A 941 -14.30 -33.25 7.80
C LEU A 941 -14.94 -32.12 8.60
N SER A 942 -16.16 -31.70 8.23
CA SER A 942 -16.92 -30.69 8.97
C SER A 942 -17.16 -31.12 10.43
N LEU A 943 -17.55 -32.39 10.64
CA LEU A 943 -17.71 -32.98 11.98
C LEU A 943 -16.39 -33.05 12.75
N LEU A 944 -15.30 -33.48 12.09
CA LEU A 944 -13.98 -33.56 12.70
C LEU A 944 -13.47 -32.18 13.17
N LEU A 945 -13.58 -31.15 12.34
CA LEU A 945 -13.20 -29.78 12.69
C LEU A 945 -14.05 -29.23 13.84
N MET A 946 -15.33 -29.61 13.90
CA MET A 946 -16.21 -29.27 15.02
C MET A 946 -15.76 -29.95 16.32
N LEU A 947 -15.26 -31.18 16.26
CA LEU A 947 -14.66 -31.87 17.43
C LEU A 947 -13.37 -31.18 17.89
N PHE A 948 -12.50 -30.75 16.97
CA PHE A 948 -11.30 -29.97 17.34
C PHE A 948 -11.64 -28.65 18.02
N HIS A 949 -12.68 -27.95 17.56
CA HIS A 949 -13.17 -26.75 18.24
C HIS A 949 -13.61 -27.03 19.68
N LEU A 950 -14.28 -28.16 19.93
CA LEU A 950 -14.69 -28.56 21.27
C LEU A 950 -13.51 -28.94 22.18
N GLN A 951 -12.43 -29.49 21.61
CA GLN A 951 -11.24 -29.90 22.35
C GLN A 951 -10.32 -28.74 22.72
N GLU A 952 -10.09 -27.79 21.81
CA GLU A 952 -9.30 -26.58 22.13
C GLU A 952 -10.00 -25.66 23.14
N GLY A 953 -11.33 -25.74 23.26
CA GLY A 953 -12.14 -24.98 24.22
C GLY A 953 -12.03 -25.41 25.70
N GLY A 954 -10.97 -26.10 26.11
CA GLY A 954 -10.79 -26.64 27.46
C GLY A 954 -10.82 -25.58 28.59
N VAL A 955 -11.78 -25.74 29.53
CA VAL A 955 -11.85 -25.13 30.89
C VAL A 955 -12.51 -23.75 31.06
N SER A 956 -13.20 -23.16 30.08
CA SER A 956 -14.17 -22.07 30.38
C SER A 956 -15.49 -22.17 29.60
N SER A 957 -16.32 -23.14 29.99
CA SER A 957 -17.64 -23.43 29.42
C SER A 957 -18.74 -22.41 29.80
N ILE A 958 -18.49 -21.12 29.63
CA ILE A 958 -19.50 -20.06 29.80
C ILE A 958 -20.27 -19.80 28.48
N PRO A 959 -19.66 -19.76 27.28
CA PRO A 959 -20.40 -19.39 26.05
C PRO A 959 -21.33 -20.49 25.53
N PHE A 960 -20.86 -21.74 25.42
CA PHE A 960 -21.63 -22.84 24.82
C PHE A 960 -22.81 -23.27 25.70
N ARG A 961 -22.63 -23.33 27.02
CA ARG A 961 -23.70 -23.66 27.98
C ARG A 961 -24.78 -22.56 27.99
N ASN A 962 -24.41 -21.31 27.76
CA ASN A 962 -25.34 -20.20 27.59
C ASN A 962 -26.05 -20.22 26.22
N HIS A 963 -25.37 -20.63 25.15
CA HIS A 963 -25.99 -20.80 23.83
C HIS A 963 -26.98 -21.97 23.83
N LEU A 964 -26.60 -23.11 24.42
CA LEU A 964 -27.47 -24.27 24.58
C LEU A 964 -28.66 -23.98 25.50
N ARG A 965 -28.47 -23.14 26.53
CA ARG A 965 -29.57 -22.62 27.38
C ARG A 965 -30.49 -21.68 26.60
N LYS A 966 -29.96 -20.81 25.73
CA LYS A 966 -30.77 -19.94 24.85
C LYS A 966 -31.56 -20.76 23.84
N VAL A 967 -30.95 -21.75 23.20
CA VAL A 967 -31.63 -22.68 22.28
C VAL A 967 -32.66 -23.53 23.00
N LYS A 968 -32.34 -24.11 24.17
CA LYS A 968 -33.33 -24.82 25.00
C LYS A 968 -34.48 -23.91 25.45
N ARG A 969 -34.20 -22.66 25.80
CA ARG A 969 -35.23 -21.67 26.16
C ARG A 969 -36.11 -21.32 24.98
N PHE A 970 -35.52 -21.09 23.80
CA PHE A 970 -36.24 -20.83 22.56
C PHE A 970 -37.12 -22.02 22.16
N VAL A 971 -36.57 -23.23 22.16
CA VAL A 971 -37.33 -24.46 21.85
C VAL A 971 -38.44 -24.68 22.88
N ARG A 972 -38.17 -24.47 24.17
CA ARG A 972 -39.19 -24.58 25.23
C ARG A 972 -40.29 -23.53 25.07
N GLU A 973 -39.94 -22.29 24.72
CA GLU A 973 -40.90 -21.21 24.44
C GLU A 973 -41.77 -21.53 23.21
N GLN A 974 -41.17 -22.02 22.12
CA GLN A 974 -41.91 -22.47 20.93
C GLN A 974 -42.81 -23.67 21.25
N TRP A 975 -42.33 -24.63 22.05
CA TRP A 975 -43.11 -25.78 22.49
C TRP A 975 -44.29 -25.39 23.38
N THR A 976 -44.10 -24.43 24.31
CA THR A 976 -45.21 -23.88 25.11
C THR A 976 -46.18 -23.06 24.28
N LYS A 977 -45.74 -22.35 23.23
CA LYS A 977 -46.63 -21.68 22.27
C LYS A 977 -47.45 -22.68 21.46
N LEU A 978 -46.84 -23.80 21.04
CA LEU A 978 -47.51 -24.91 20.37
C LEU A 978 -48.52 -25.62 21.31
N GLN A 979 -48.19 -25.82 22.59
CA GLN A 979 -49.12 -26.38 23.57
C GLN A 979 -50.27 -25.42 23.91
N ARG A 980 -50.04 -24.10 23.96
CA ARG A 980 -51.10 -23.10 24.11
C ARG A 980 -52.03 -23.05 22.90
N ARG A 981 -51.49 -23.17 21.68
CA ARG A 981 -52.30 -23.31 20.45
C ARG A 981 -53.08 -24.62 20.40
N ARG A 982 -52.54 -25.72 20.94
CA ARG A 982 -53.28 -27.00 21.08
C ARG A 982 -54.36 -26.95 22.16
N ARG A 983 -54.16 -26.21 23.26
CA ARG A 983 -55.20 -26.01 24.30
C ARG A 983 -56.30 -25.05 23.82
N SER A 984 -55.96 -24.02 23.05
CA SER A 984 -56.98 -23.14 22.44
C SER A 984 -57.72 -23.77 21.26
N ALA A 985 -57.23 -24.89 20.72
CA ALA A 985 -57.90 -25.67 19.68
C ALA A 985 -58.80 -26.79 20.23
N ASN A 986 -58.83 -27.00 21.57
CA ASN A 986 -59.66 -28.01 22.24
C ASN A 986 -60.92 -27.43 22.90
N GLU A 987 -61.13 -26.12 22.84
CA GLU A 987 -62.41 -25.47 23.14
C GLU A 987 -62.97 -24.97 21.80
N GLN A 988 -64.14 -25.50 21.42
CA GLN A 988 -64.91 -25.20 20.20
C GLN A 988 -64.59 -26.05 18.95
N GLN A 989 -65.09 -27.28 18.97
CA GLN A 989 -65.74 -27.92 17.82
C GLN A 989 -67.15 -27.29 17.60
N PRO A 990 -67.91 -27.54 16.49
CA PRO A 990 -67.62 -28.40 15.32
C PRO A 990 -68.08 -27.86 13.93
N LEU A 991 -67.84 -28.67 12.89
CA LEU A 991 -68.51 -28.73 11.56
C LEU A 991 -68.16 -27.62 10.53
N LEU A 992 -67.79 -27.88 9.29
CA LEU A 992 -68.24 -28.93 8.38
C LEU A 992 -67.12 -29.47 7.46
N VAL A 993 -67.28 -30.76 7.16
CA VAL A 993 -66.55 -31.64 6.25
C VAL A 993 -66.66 -31.17 4.78
N ARG A 994 -65.53 -30.85 4.14
CA ARG A 994 -64.97 -31.55 2.96
C ARG A 994 -63.55 -31.06 2.66
#